data_AF-A0A6A6I882-F1
#
_entry.id   AF-A0A6A6I882-F1
#
_cell.length_a   1.000
_cell.length_b   1.000
_cell.length_c   1.000
_cell.angle_alpha   90.00
_cell.angle_beta   90.00
_cell.angle_gamma   90.00
#
_symmetry.space_group_name_H-M   'P 1'
#
loop_
_entity.id
_entity.type
_entity.pdbx_description
1 polymer ?
#
loop_
_entity_poly.entity_id
_entity_poly.type
_entity_poly.pdbx_seq_one_letter_code
_entity_poly.pdbx_strand_id
1 'polypeptide(L)'
;MPSTVSGGAARGFPTIKHVRTFITQGPGSGGDYHNVHGGHWLIDSKISTPMSQYEQYRKSRTSWGINVLGSFCVELEASDGTKGFATGFGGPPACWLVAEHFERFLIGKDPRDTNHLFEQMYRASMFYGRKGLPVAVISVIDLAIWDLLGKVRNEPVYKMIGGATRERLNFYCTGPEPAAAKAMGFFGAKVPLPYGPGEGIEGLKKNVEFLRKHRESVGPDFPIMVDCYMSLNVPYTIEVVKACEDLNLNWWEECLSPDDTDGFELIKRAHPRMKFTTGEHEYSRYGFRKLIEGRNLDIIQPDVMWVGGMTELLKIASMAAAYDIPVVPHASGPYSYHFVVSQANSPFQEYLANSPDGKSVLPVFGDLFVNEPIPTQGYLDVSVLDRPGFGLELNPNARLIDATRILNPAPAKPLKVEEQEANGVLRSLLFSFSRFLQTLLLLQFDQLHSPFPAKTAYPACIMEAVKDTINTALEKLHLTGGEHAAPAKEPAEEQLKELKSKYAKAGQEHVFAFYDKLTAAEKAGLYEQLEKFDPDRINELAETALHPPKTESAESTLEPLPENATSSVLDSKAEDLQKWYDSGLEMIADNKVAVVLMAGGQGTRLGSSAPKGCFDIGLPSHKSLFQLQGERIAKVEQLAKKTHGKESVTVPWYVMTSGPTRGPTQKFFEENKYFGLKKENVVIFEQGVLPCISNEGKILMESKSKESWLTAQAAVAPDGNGGLYQALITSGIVSDMGKRGIKHIHAYCVDNCLVKVADPAFIGFSASKNVDIATKVVRKRNAKESVGLILQKNGRPDVVEYSEIDAADAEAKDPKNHELLKLRAANIVNHYYSYSFLESIPEWAKKLPHHVARKKIPYVDTETGETVKPEKPNGVKLEQFVFDCFPFLTLDKFACMEVKREDEFSPLKNAQGTGEDDPDTSKKDIMMQGKKWVQAAGATVVSEDQDDGIEVSPLISYGGEGLDFLKDRTIKAPAVIELED
;
A
#
# COMPACT_ATOMS: atom_id res chain seq x y z
N MET A 1 21.63 39.87 60.18
CA MET A 1 20.61 39.30 59.27
C MET A 1 21.04 39.53 57.84
N PRO A 2 21.25 38.48 57.04
CA PRO A 2 21.11 38.57 55.60
C PRO A 2 19.97 37.68 55.10
N SER A 3 19.23 38.24 54.15
CA SER A 3 18.03 37.76 53.48
C SER A 3 18.23 36.46 52.71
N THR A 4 17.35 35.49 52.95
CA THR A 4 17.17 34.29 52.15
C THR A 4 16.53 34.62 50.80
N VAL A 5 17.24 34.30 49.73
CA VAL A 5 16.72 34.31 48.35
C VAL A 5 15.83 33.09 48.18
N SER A 6 14.53 33.30 47.98
CA SER A 6 13.60 32.24 47.58
C SER A 6 13.80 31.93 46.09
N GLY A 7 14.18 30.70 45.78
CA GLY A 7 14.15 30.17 44.42
C GLY A 7 12.71 30.07 43.94
N GLY A 8 12.26 31.01 43.11
CA GLY A 8 10.96 30.95 42.46
C GLY A 8 10.95 29.84 41.42
N ALA A 9 10.08 28.83 41.61
CA ALA A 9 9.76 27.88 40.56
C ALA A 9 9.24 28.65 39.32
N ALA A 10 9.61 28.20 38.12
CA ALA A 10 9.12 28.79 36.88
C ALA A 10 7.57 28.77 36.87
N ARG A 11 6.95 29.88 36.44
CA ARG A 11 5.49 29.94 36.27
C ARG A 11 5.05 28.85 35.29
N GLY A 12 4.02 28.08 35.66
CA GLY A 12 3.44 27.06 34.78
C GLY A 12 2.84 27.70 33.52
N PHE A 13 3.02 27.04 32.37
CA PHE A 13 2.39 27.45 31.11
C PHE A 13 0.94 26.95 31.05
N PRO A 14 -0.01 27.71 30.49
CA PRO A 14 -1.40 27.27 30.38
C PRO A 14 -1.54 25.98 29.57
N THR A 15 -2.38 25.05 30.04
CA THR A 15 -2.69 23.80 29.32
C THR A 15 -4.05 23.89 28.62
N ILE A 16 -4.27 23.09 27.59
CA ILE A 16 -5.56 23.02 26.87
C ILE A 16 -6.62 22.44 27.82
N LYS A 17 -7.68 23.21 28.07
CA LYS A 17 -8.75 22.88 29.02
C LYS A 17 -10.02 22.40 28.32
N HIS A 18 -10.38 23.00 27.19
CA HIS A 18 -11.57 22.65 26.43
C HIS A 18 -11.29 22.63 24.93
N VAL A 19 -11.93 21.69 24.24
CA VAL A 19 -12.02 21.62 22.79
C VAL A 19 -13.48 21.80 22.40
N ARG A 20 -13.78 22.75 21.52
CA ARG A 20 -15.14 22.98 21.01
C ARG A 20 -15.10 23.01 19.49
N THR A 21 -16.13 22.45 18.87
CA THR A 21 -16.25 22.43 17.41
C THR A 21 -17.57 22.99 16.96
N PHE A 22 -17.53 23.66 15.81
CA PHE A 22 -18.67 24.36 15.24
C PHE A 22 -18.80 24.07 13.75
N ILE A 23 -20.03 23.98 13.27
CA ILE A 23 -20.35 24.00 11.84
C ILE A 23 -20.67 25.45 11.44
N THR A 24 -20.11 25.95 10.35
CA THR A 24 -20.47 27.26 9.81
C THR A 24 -21.77 27.13 9.01
N GLN A 25 -22.74 28.03 9.24
CA GLN A 25 -23.94 28.11 8.41
C GLN A 25 -23.78 29.14 7.30
N GLY A 26 -24.23 28.76 6.11
CA GLY A 26 -24.32 29.66 4.97
C GLY A 26 -23.21 29.41 3.95
N PRO A 27 -23.51 29.51 2.64
CA PRO A 27 -22.48 29.40 1.62
C PRO A 27 -21.47 30.55 1.70
N GLY A 28 -20.20 30.24 1.45
CA GLY A 28 -19.08 31.18 1.38
C GLY A 28 -18.36 31.42 2.71
N SER A 29 -18.75 30.75 3.80
CA SER A 29 -18.18 30.96 5.14
C SER A 29 -17.35 29.75 5.61
N GLY A 30 -16.09 29.98 5.98
CA GLY A 30 -15.15 28.95 6.48
C GLY A 30 -14.23 28.35 5.41
N GLY A 31 -13.66 27.17 5.70
CA GLY A 31 -12.57 26.58 4.90
C GLY A 31 -12.94 25.64 3.75
N ASP A 32 -14.22 25.41 3.45
CA ASP A 32 -14.64 24.69 2.23
C ASP A 32 -14.92 25.68 1.08
N TYR A 33 -13.98 25.77 0.13
CA TYR A 33 -14.04 26.66 -1.02
C TYR A 33 -15.23 26.39 -1.96
N HIS A 34 -15.78 25.17 -1.95
CA HIS A 34 -16.84 24.77 -2.87
C HIS A 34 -18.24 25.00 -2.29
N ASN A 35 -18.34 25.28 -0.99
CA ASN A 35 -19.62 25.58 -0.35
C ASN A 35 -20.03 27.03 -0.63
N VAL A 36 -20.32 27.38 -1.88
CA VAL A 36 -20.72 28.72 -2.35
C VAL A 36 -22.08 28.72 -3.04
N HIS A 37 -22.69 29.90 -3.20
CA HIS A 37 -23.96 30.03 -3.92
C HIS A 37 -23.80 29.77 -5.43
N GLY A 38 -24.89 29.32 -6.08
CA GLY A 38 -24.96 29.26 -7.54
C GLY A 38 -24.65 30.61 -8.19
N GLY A 39 -24.02 30.57 -9.36
CA GLY A 39 -23.43 31.71 -10.06
C GLY A 39 -21.94 31.90 -9.77
N HIS A 40 -21.36 31.14 -8.84
CA HIS A 40 -19.93 31.23 -8.51
C HIS A 40 -19.08 30.39 -9.48
N TRP A 41 -17.99 30.96 -9.99
CA TRP A 41 -17.11 30.28 -10.94
C TRP A 41 -16.56 28.95 -10.42
N LEU A 42 -16.29 28.87 -9.12
CA LEU A 42 -15.88 27.65 -8.42
C LEU A 42 -16.85 26.45 -8.54
N ILE A 43 -18.11 26.63 -8.93
CA ILE A 43 -19.03 25.49 -9.07
C ILE A 43 -19.75 25.43 -10.41
N ASP A 44 -19.92 26.57 -11.08
CA ASP A 44 -20.72 26.70 -12.29
C ASP A 44 -19.91 26.94 -13.56
N SER A 45 -18.62 27.30 -13.46
CA SER A 45 -17.74 27.33 -14.63
C SER A 45 -17.38 25.91 -15.07
N LYS A 46 -17.25 25.73 -16.39
CA LYS A 46 -16.78 24.45 -16.94
C LYS A 46 -15.31 24.27 -16.61
N ILE A 47 -15.01 23.35 -15.70
CA ILE A 47 -13.67 23.01 -15.24
C ILE A 47 -13.52 21.50 -15.32
N SER A 48 -12.38 21.06 -15.85
CA SER A 48 -12.01 19.66 -15.96
C SER A 48 -11.74 19.11 -14.57
N THR A 49 -12.32 17.96 -14.25
CA THR A 49 -12.19 17.28 -12.96
C THR A 49 -12.04 15.77 -13.19
N PRO A 50 -11.69 14.98 -12.17
CA PRO A 50 -11.66 13.51 -12.29
C PRO A 50 -13.01 12.91 -12.71
N MET A 51 -14.11 13.64 -12.48
CA MET A 51 -15.46 13.24 -12.83
C MET A 51 -15.88 13.65 -14.25
N SER A 52 -15.08 14.45 -14.96
CA SER A 52 -15.42 14.95 -16.30
C SER A 52 -15.55 13.84 -17.36
N GLN A 53 -14.96 12.66 -17.15
CA GLN A 53 -15.17 11.52 -18.06
C GLN A 53 -16.63 11.02 -18.06
N TYR A 54 -17.36 11.19 -16.95
CA TYR A 54 -18.75 10.79 -16.82
C TYR A 54 -19.67 11.93 -17.26
N GLU A 55 -20.37 11.74 -18.39
CA GLU A 55 -21.15 12.80 -19.04
C GLU A 55 -22.16 13.47 -18.11
N GLN A 56 -22.82 12.71 -17.24
CA GLN A 56 -23.80 13.22 -16.27
C GLN A 56 -23.22 14.13 -15.19
N TYR A 57 -21.91 14.01 -14.88
CA TYR A 57 -21.23 14.78 -13.84
C TYR A 57 -20.31 15.87 -14.39
N ARG A 58 -20.10 15.91 -15.71
CA ARG A 58 -19.17 16.84 -16.38
C ARG A 58 -19.54 18.31 -16.27
N LYS A 59 -20.84 18.64 -16.16
CA LYS A 59 -21.33 20.02 -16.28
C LYS A 59 -21.14 20.87 -15.03
N SER A 60 -21.10 20.26 -13.84
CA SER A 60 -21.04 20.99 -12.58
C SER A 60 -20.35 20.17 -11.51
N ARG A 61 -19.50 20.83 -10.71
CA ARG A 61 -18.76 20.18 -9.61
C ARG A 61 -19.65 19.78 -8.45
N THR A 62 -20.78 20.46 -8.25
CA THR A 62 -21.74 20.12 -7.19
C THR A 62 -22.60 18.90 -7.55
N SER A 63 -22.68 18.52 -8.83
CA SER A 63 -23.49 17.38 -9.28
C SER A 63 -23.02 16.02 -8.72
N TRP A 64 -21.76 15.94 -8.29
CA TRP A 64 -21.17 14.76 -7.64
C TRP A 64 -20.79 15.00 -6.17
N GLY A 65 -21.26 16.11 -5.59
CA GLY A 65 -21.18 16.34 -4.15
C GLY A 65 -19.85 16.87 -3.62
N ILE A 66 -19.08 17.61 -4.41
CA ILE A 66 -17.78 18.19 -3.98
C ILE A 66 -17.86 19.02 -2.68
N ASN A 67 -19.01 19.64 -2.41
CA ASN A 67 -19.26 20.53 -1.27
C ASN A 67 -20.10 19.86 -0.15
N VAL A 68 -20.26 18.53 -0.17
CA VAL A 68 -21.16 17.82 0.76
C VAL A 68 -20.69 17.89 2.21
N LEU A 69 -19.37 17.98 2.42
CA LEU A 69 -18.80 18.03 3.76
C LEU A 69 -19.03 19.38 4.41
N GLY A 70 -18.80 20.48 3.69
CA GLY A 70 -18.89 21.83 4.25
C GLY A 70 -17.74 22.16 5.21
N SER A 71 -17.76 23.37 5.74
CA SER A 71 -16.73 23.88 6.65
C SER A 71 -17.00 23.50 8.11
N PHE A 72 -15.93 23.41 8.91
CA PHE A 72 -16.01 23.37 10.36
C PHE A 72 -14.96 24.29 11.00
N CYS A 73 -15.13 24.58 12.29
CA CYS A 73 -14.24 25.40 13.09
C CYS A 73 -13.90 24.68 14.40
N VAL A 74 -12.65 24.76 14.83
CA VAL A 74 -12.15 24.26 16.12
C VAL A 74 -11.79 25.45 16.99
N GLU A 75 -12.26 25.48 18.22
CA GLU A 75 -11.85 26.41 19.28
C GLU A 75 -11.18 25.63 20.41
N LEU A 76 -9.99 26.06 20.81
CA LEU A 76 -9.24 25.54 21.95
C LEU A 76 -9.17 26.61 23.04
N GLU A 77 -9.63 26.30 24.24
CA GLU A 77 -9.51 27.18 25.41
C GLU A 77 -8.44 26.65 26.36
N ALA A 78 -7.47 27.48 26.72
CA ALA A 78 -6.44 27.17 27.70
C ALA A 78 -6.91 27.40 29.14
N SER A 79 -6.15 26.89 30.11
CA SER A 79 -6.45 26.97 31.54
C SER A 79 -6.49 28.39 32.10
N ASP A 80 -5.90 29.36 31.41
CA ASP A 80 -5.94 30.80 31.73
C ASP A 80 -7.11 31.54 31.04
N GLY A 81 -7.93 30.83 30.26
CA GLY A 81 -9.06 31.38 29.50
C GLY A 81 -8.69 31.90 28.11
N THR A 82 -7.42 31.85 27.70
CA THR A 82 -7.00 32.23 26.34
C THR A 82 -7.59 31.25 25.32
N LYS A 83 -8.01 31.76 24.15
CA LYS A 83 -8.65 30.95 23.11
C LYS A 83 -7.94 31.04 21.77
N GLY A 84 -7.59 29.89 21.21
CA GLY A 84 -7.16 29.75 19.82
C GLY A 84 -8.26 29.16 18.96
N PHE A 85 -8.26 29.46 17.67
CA PHE A 85 -9.23 28.89 16.74
C PHE A 85 -8.65 28.68 15.35
N ALA A 86 -9.25 27.77 14.58
CA ALA A 86 -9.00 27.61 13.17
C ALA A 86 -10.21 27.02 12.43
N THR A 87 -10.27 27.20 11.11
CA THR A 87 -11.29 26.61 10.24
C THR A 87 -10.66 25.76 9.13
N GLY A 88 -11.46 24.84 8.57
CA GLY A 88 -11.13 24.03 7.41
C GLY A 88 -12.38 23.33 6.86
N PHE A 89 -12.20 22.33 6.01
CA PHE A 89 -13.30 21.51 5.48
C PHE A 89 -13.50 20.24 6.32
N GLY A 90 -14.71 19.66 6.24
CA GLY A 90 -15.02 18.35 6.81
C GLY A 90 -16.31 18.30 7.62
N GLY A 91 -16.92 19.46 7.89
CA GLY A 91 -18.23 19.61 8.51
C GLY A 91 -18.56 18.66 9.67
N PRO A 92 -19.78 18.08 9.73
CA PRO A 92 -20.18 17.22 10.84
C PRO A 92 -19.26 16.00 11.07
N PRO A 93 -18.79 15.27 10.02
CA PRO A 93 -17.81 14.21 10.20
C PRO A 93 -16.51 14.66 10.87
N ALA A 94 -16.02 15.85 10.53
CA ALA A 94 -14.85 16.43 11.19
C ALA A 94 -15.09 16.70 12.67
N CYS A 95 -16.22 17.34 13.02
CA CYS A 95 -16.57 17.58 14.41
C CYS A 95 -16.68 16.29 15.23
N TRP A 96 -17.23 15.23 14.63
CA TRP A 96 -17.29 13.90 15.25
C TRP A 96 -15.89 13.34 15.49
N LEU A 97 -14.97 13.42 14.52
CA LEU A 97 -13.59 12.97 14.70
C LEU A 97 -12.85 13.75 15.78
N VAL A 98 -13.08 15.07 15.89
CA VAL A 98 -12.50 15.86 16.98
C VAL A 98 -13.00 15.35 18.33
N ALA A 99 -14.32 15.26 18.52
CA ALA A 99 -14.92 14.89 19.81
C ALA A 99 -14.63 13.43 20.19
N GLU A 100 -14.91 12.50 19.29
CA GLU A 100 -14.87 11.07 19.59
C GLU A 100 -13.47 10.47 19.47
N HIS A 101 -12.54 11.15 18.80
CA HIS A 101 -11.18 10.64 18.65
C HIS A 101 -10.11 11.58 19.17
N PHE A 102 -9.95 12.78 18.61
CA PHE A 102 -8.74 13.55 18.83
C PHE A 102 -8.69 14.34 20.15
N GLU A 103 -9.84 14.70 20.74
CA GLU A 103 -9.94 15.48 21.98
C GLU A 103 -9.13 14.85 23.13
N ARG A 104 -9.12 13.52 23.22
CA ARG A 104 -8.40 12.77 24.26
C ARG A 104 -6.89 13.05 24.30
N PHE A 105 -6.32 13.48 23.18
CA PHE A 105 -4.90 13.81 23.08
C PHE A 105 -4.62 15.27 23.43
N LEU A 106 -5.65 16.13 23.51
CA LEU A 106 -5.51 17.57 23.69
C LEU A 106 -5.74 17.99 25.15
N ILE A 107 -6.77 17.44 25.80
CA ILE A 107 -7.16 17.88 27.15
C ILE A 107 -6.03 17.67 28.17
N GLY A 108 -5.73 18.74 28.92
CA GLY A 108 -4.69 18.78 29.93
C GLY A 108 -3.26 18.87 29.39
N LYS A 109 -3.07 18.99 28.07
CA LYS A 109 -1.74 19.07 27.45
C LYS A 109 -1.23 20.49 27.28
N ASP A 110 0.08 20.63 27.23
CA ASP A 110 0.75 21.89 26.94
C ASP A 110 0.70 22.17 25.42
N PRO A 111 0.13 23.30 24.96
CA PRO A 111 0.03 23.59 23.53
C PRO A 111 1.39 23.87 22.86
N ARG A 112 2.49 23.96 23.62
CA ARG A 112 3.85 24.03 23.07
C ARG A 112 4.34 22.69 22.52
N ASP A 113 3.74 21.57 22.95
CA ASP A 113 4.14 20.22 22.56
C ASP A 113 3.59 19.82 21.17
N THR A 114 3.62 20.74 20.20
CA THR A 114 2.98 20.62 18.88
C THR A 114 3.36 19.32 18.16
N ASN A 115 4.66 18.99 18.13
CA ASN A 115 5.15 17.74 17.54
C ASN A 115 4.55 16.50 18.22
N HIS A 116 4.44 16.48 19.55
CA HIS A 116 3.92 15.33 20.26
C HIS A 116 2.41 15.16 20.04
N LEU A 117 1.66 16.26 20.12
CA LEU A 117 0.22 16.28 19.87
C LEU A 117 -0.10 15.83 18.44
N PHE A 118 0.63 16.35 17.46
CA PHE A 118 0.52 15.90 16.07
C PHE A 118 0.80 14.40 15.93
N GLU A 119 1.92 13.90 16.47
CA GLU A 119 2.29 12.48 16.31
C GLU A 119 1.30 11.54 17.01
N GLN A 120 0.72 11.93 18.15
CA GLN A 120 -0.34 11.17 18.81
C GLN A 120 -1.59 11.07 17.92
N MET A 121 -2.08 12.20 17.41
CA MET A 121 -3.28 12.22 16.55
C MET A 121 -3.05 11.49 15.22
N TYR A 122 -1.91 11.71 14.57
CA TYR A 122 -1.56 11.06 13.31
C TYR A 122 -1.44 9.55 13.51
N ARG A 123 -0.63 9.09 14.47
CA ARG A 123 -0.43 7.65 14.73
C ARG A 123 -1.70 6.95 15.17
N ALA A 124 -2.52 7.59 16.01
CA ALA A 124 -3.80 7.03 16.44
C ALA A 124 -4.79 6.85 15.28
N SER A 125 -4.69 7.65 14.21
CA SER A 125 -5.58 7.55 13.04
C SER A 125 -5.00 6.74 11.89
N MET A 126 -3.73 6.27 11.95
CA MET A 126 -3.04 5.62 10.82
C MET A 126 -3.78 4.41 10.20
N PHE A 127 -4.60 3.69 10.94
CA PHE A 127 -5.34 2.54 10.40
C PHE A 127 -6.50 2.95 9.47
N TYR A 128 -6.90 4.23 9.43
CA TYR A 128 -7.97 4.74 8.57
C TYR A 128 -7.74 6.16 8.00
N GLY A 129 -6.66 6.84 8.42
CA GLY A 129 -6.50 8.28 8.27
C GLY A 129 -5.09 8.73 7.87
N ARG A 130 -4.41 7.97 7.00
CA ARG A 130 -3.08 8.35 6.48
C ARG A 130 -3.13 9.48 5.43
N LYS A 131 -4.30 9.69 4.82
CA LYS A 131 -4.63 10.75 3.85
C LYS A 131 -6.09 11.18 4.08
N GLY A 132 -6.52 12.24 3.41
CA GLY A 132 -7.93 12.65 3.36
C GLY A 132 -8.45 13.25 4.67
N LEU A 133 -9.74 13.05 4.94
CA LEU A 133 -10.47 13.77 5.99
C LEU A 133 -9.79 13.71 7.38
N PRO A 134 -9.31 12.57 7.91
CA PRO A 134 -8.67 12.57 9.23
C PRO A 134 -7.45 13.48 9.34
N VAL A 135 -6.61 13.56 8.29
CA VAL A 135 -5.43 14.44 8.27
C VAL A 135 -5.86 15.91 8.12
N ALA A 136 -6.91 16.19 7.34
CA ALA A 136 -7.49 17.53 7.28
C ALA A 136 -8.04 17.98 8.64
N VAL A 137 -8.69 17.09 9.39
CA VAL A 137 -9.14 17.38 10.76
C VAL A 137 -7.97 17.69 11.69
N ILE A 138 -6.90 16.88 11.64
CA ILE A 138 -5.66 17.14 12.39
C ILE A 138 -5.09 18.51 12.03
N SER A 139 -5.13 18.90 10.76
CA SER A 139 -4.64 20.20 10.30
C SER A 139 -5.35 21.37 10.98
N VAL A 140 -6.68 21.33 11.06
CA VAL A 140 -7.46 22.39 11.70
C VAL A 140 -7.21 22.42 13.21
N ILE A 141 -7.07 21.26 13.86
CA ILE A 141 -6.67 21.20 15.28
C ILE A 141 -5.29 21.83 15.47
N ASP A 142 -4.30 21.43 14.66
CA ASP A 142 -2.93 21.92 14.74
C ASP A 142 -2.87 23.44 14.53
N LEU A 143 -3.59 23.97 13.54
CA LEU A 143 -3.71 25.41 13.32
C LEU A 143 -4.34 26.11 14.54
N ALA A 144 -5.37 25.54 15.16
CA ALA A 144 -5.95 26.10 16.38
C ALA A 144 -4.96 26.09 17.57
N ILE A 145 -4.07 25.08 17.66
CA ILE A 145 -2.99 25.02 18.65
C ILE A 145 -1.99 26.15 18.40
N TRP A 146 -1.56 26.36 17.15
CA TRP A 146 -0.64 27.44 16.80
C TRP A 146 -1.22 28.83 17.07
N ASP A 147 -2.51 29.02 16.78
CA ASP A 147 -3.22 30.27 17.09
C ASP A 147 -3.31 30.50 18.61
N LEU A 148 -3.67 29.46 19.38
CA LEU A 148 -3.71 29.50 20.85
C LEU A 148 -2.33 29.85 21.42
N LEU A 149 -1.29 29.17 20.94
CA LEU A 149 0.09 29.38 21.40
C LEU A 149 0.54 30.82 21.15
N GLY A 150 0.25 31.37 19.96
CA GLY A 150 0.59 32.75 19.63
C GLY A 150 -0.13 33.76 20.51
N LYS A 151 -1.41 33.51 20.83
CA LYS A 151 -2.19 34.37 21.73
C LYS A 151 -1.72 34.30 23.18
N VAL A 152 -1.39 33.12 23.70
CA VAL A 152 -0.81 32.96 25.05
C VAL A 152 0.55 33.66 25.16
N ARG A 153 1.36 33.61 24.09
CA ARG A 153 2.68 34.27 24.03
C ARG A 153 2.62 35.75 23.64
N ASN A 154 1.46 36.22 23.19
CA ASN A 154 1.29 37.54 22.56
C ASN A 154 2.28 37.77 21.39
N GLU A 155 2.46 36.75 20.54
CA GLU A 155 3.35 36.73 19.38
C GLU A 155 2.60 36.24 18.13
N PRO A 156 2.88 36.79 16.93
CA PRO A 156 2.33 36.26 15.69
C PRO A 156 3.00 34.92 15.32
N VAL A 157 2.25 34.01 14.68
CA VAL A 157 2.75 32.66 14.36
C VAL A 157 4.05 32.68 13.55
N TYR A 158 4.20 33.60 12.59
CA TYR A 158 5.40 33.64 11.75
C TYR A 158 6.68 33.96 12.56
N LYS A 159 6.57 34.73 13.65
CA LYS A 159 7.68 35.00 14.58
C LYS A 159 8.01 33.78 15.42
N MET A 160 7.00 32.98 15.80
CA MET A 160 7.22 31.75 16.57
C MET A 160 7.87 30.64 15.75
N ILE A 161 7.65 30.61 14.43
CA ILE A 161 8.28 29.62 13.52
C ILE A 161 9.77 29.92 13.33
N GLY A 162 10.10 31.18 13.02
CA GLY A 162 11.48 31.57 12.68
C GLY A 162 11.66 33.05 12.31
N GLY A 163 10.56 33.80 12.19
CA GLY A 163 10.58 35.22 11.82
C GLY A 163 10.48 35.44 10.32
N ALA A 164 10.24 36.69 9.93
CA ALA A 164 10.06 37.05 8.53
C ALA A 164 11.38 37.01 7.76
N THR A 165 11.35 36.46 6.56
CA THR A 165 12.45 36.41 5.59
C THR A 165 12.33 37.50 4.50
N ARG A 166 11.24 38.29 4.56
CA ARG A 166 10.91 39.37 3.62
C ARG A 166 9.99 40.39 4.28
N GLU A 167 9.93 41.60 3.71
CA GLU A 167 9.04 42.68 4.17
C GLU A 167 7.68 42.66 3.45
N ARG A 168 7.61 42.04 2.28
CA ARG A 168 6.43 41.99 1.41
C ARG A 168 6.15 40.57 0.92
N LEU A 169 4.88 40.18 0.92
CA LEU A 169 4.38 38.94 0.33
C LEU A 169 3.64 39.24 -0.98
N ASN A 170 4.11 38.68 -2.09
CA ASN A 170 3.49 38.84 -3.40
C ASN A 170 2.58 37.65 -3.74
N PHE A 171 1.52 37.92 -4.51
CA PHE A 171 0.52 36.92 -4.85
C PHE A 171 0.33 36.75 -6.35
N TYR A 172 0.06 35.52 -6.76
CA TYR A 172 -0.67 35.24 -7.99
C TYR A 172 -2.14 34.93 -7.67
N CYS A 173 -3.03 35.11 -8.65
CA CYS A 173 -4.45 34.90 -8.46
C CYS A 173 -4.94 33.67 -9.23
N THR A 174 -5.67 32.79 -8.55
CA THR A 174 -6.34 31.63 -9.16
C THR A 174 -7.81 31.96 -9.42
N GLY A 175 -8.21 31.90 -10.68
CA GLY A 175 -9.57 32.27 -11.08
C GLY A 175 -9.76 32.35 -12.59
N PRO A 176 -11.00 32.63 -13.05
CA PRO A 176 -11.36 32.59 -14.46
C PRO A 176 -10.96 33.85 -15.25
N GLU A 177 -10.59 34.93 -14.57
CA GLU A 177 -10.47 36.28 -15.16
C GLU A 177 -9.03 36.84 -15.04
N PRO A 178 -8.08 36.38 -15.87
CA PRO A 178 -6.66 36.78 -15.74
C PRO A 178 -6.43 38.27 -16.01
N ALA A 179 -7.24 38.91 -16.85
CA ALA A 179 -7.18 40.36 -17.07
C ALA A 179 -7.55 41.15 -15.81
N ALA A 180 -8.53 40.69 -15.04
CA ALA A 180 -8.89 41.28 -13.76
C ALA A 180 -7.77 41.08 -12.73
N ALA A 181 -7.18 39.88 -12.65
CA ALA A 181 -6.03 39.61 -11.80
C ALA A 181 -4.86 40.57 -12.11
N LYS A 182 -4.51 40.76 -13.39
CA LYS A 182 -3.50 41.72 -13.81
C LYS A 182 -3.84 43.16 -13.40
N ALA A 183 -5.08 43.60 -13.60
CA ALA A 183 -5.53 44.94 -13.23
C ALA A 183 -5.51 45.16 -11.70
N MET A 184 -5.71 44.10 -10.92
CA MET A 184 -5.62 44.10 -9.46
C MET A 184 -4.18 44.02 -8.94
N GLY A 185 -3.16 43.95 -9.81
CA GLY A 185 -1.74 44.00 -9.43
C GLY A 185 -1.10 42.67 -9.06
N PHE A 186 -1.80 41.54 -9.19
CA PHE A 186 -1.20 40.22 -9.00
C PHE A 186 -0.07 39.99 -10.01
N PHE A 187 0.99 39.25 -9.64
CA PHE A 187 2.12 39.05 -10.56
C PHE A 187 1.84 38.03 -11.66
N GLY A 188 0.77 37.25 -11.54
CA GLY A 188 0.36 36.22 -12.49
C GLY A 188 -1.05 35.72 -12.23
N ALA A 189 -1.59 34.92 -13.15
CA ALA A 189 -2.91 34.30 -12.99
C ALA A 189 -2.87 32.81 -13.32
N LYS A 190 -3.52 31.98 -12.49
CA LYS A 190 -3.73 30.55 -12.73
C LYS A 190 -5.17 30.32 -13.16
N VAL A 191 -5.37 29.84 -14.38
CA VAL A 191 -6.70 29.63 -14.97
C VAL A 191 -7.09 28.14 -14.94
N PRO A 192 -8.34 27.81 -14.57
CA PRO A 192 -8.79 26.43 -14.49
C PRO A 192 -9.11 25.87 -15.89
N LEU A 193 -8.53 24.71 -16.22
CA LEU A 193 -8.64 24.10 -17.53
C LEU A 193 -10.05 23.51 -17.76
N PRO A 194 -10.72 23.78 -18.88
CA PRO A 194 -12.13 23.39 -19.05
C PRO A 194 -12.39 21.97 -19.57
N TYR A 195 -11.46 21.34 -20.29
CA TYR A 195 -11.67 20.04 -20.95
C TYR A 195 -10.63 19.00 -20.51
N GLY A 196 -11.02 17.72 -20.46
CA GLY A 196 -10.14 16.62 -20.04
C GLY A 196 -10.01 15.49 -21.08
N PRO A 197 -9.30 14.39 -20.76
CA PRO A 197 -9.01 13.31 -21.69
C PRO A 197 -10.25 12.62 -22.27
N GLY A 198 -11.34 12.52 -21.49
CA GLY A 198 -12.61 11.94 -21.95
C GLY A 198 -13.31 12.71 -23.08
N GLU A 199 -12.85 13.92 -23.40
CA GLU A 199 -13.34 14.72 -24.53
C GLU A 199 -12.40 14.65 -25.76
N GLY A 200 -11.33 13.84 -25.67
CA GLY A 200 -10.42 13.52 -26.77
C GLY A 200 -9.75 14.73 -27.42
N ILE A 201 -9.37 14.56 -28.69
CA ILE A 201 -8.68 15.58 -29.50
C ILE A 201 -9.49 16.87 -29.64
N GLU A 202 -10.82 16.78 -29.68
CA GLU A 202 -11.67 17.97 -29.76
C GLU A 202 -11.67 18.77 -28.45
N GLY A 203 -11.65 18.09 -27.30
CA GLY A 203 -11.40 18.74 -26.00
C GLY A 203 -10.03 19.41 -25.95
N LEU A 204 -8.99 18.74 -26.45
CA LEU A 204 -7.63 19.27 -26.52
C LEU A 204 -7.57 20.56 -27.35
N LYS A 205 -8.13 20.57 -28.56
CA LYS A 205 -8.18 21.78 -29.40
C LYS A 205 -8.90 22.93 -28.72
N LYS A 206 -9.99 22.65 -27.98
CA LYS A 206 -10.72 23.67 -27.23
C LYS A 206 -9.93 24.21 -26.05
N ASN A 207 -9.14 23.38 -25.37
CA ASN A 207 -8.21 23.82 -24.33
C ASN A 207 -7.14 24.76 -24.89
N VAL A 208 -6.53 24.42 -26.03
CA VAL A 208 -5.52 25.26 -26.70
C VAL A 208 -6.12 26.63 -27.04
N GLU A 209 -7.33 26.66 -27.61
CA GLU A 209 -8.01 27.91 -27.95
C GLU A 209 -8.43 28.72 -26.71
N PHE A 210 -8.87 28.04 -25.65
CA PHE A 210 -9.17 28.67 -24.37
C PHE A 210 -7.93 29.38 -23.78
N LEU A 211 -6.79 28.69 -23.74
CA LEU A 211 -5.55 29.24 -23.22
C LEU A 211 -5.02 30.38 -24.11
N ARG A 212 -5.16 30.27 -25.44
CA ARG A 212 -4.80 31.34 -26.39
C ARG A 212 -5.57 32.62 -26.12
N LYS A 213 -6.89 32.53 -25.92
CA LYS A 213 -7.73 33.70 -25.58
C LYS A 213 -7.30 34.36 -24.27
N HIS A 214 -6.97 33.56 -23.26
CA HIS A 214 -6.46 34.11 -22.00
C HIS A 214 -5.10 34.79 -22.18
N ARG A 215 -4.18 34.19 -22.95
CA ARG A 215 -2.91 34.81 -23.34
C ARG A 215 -3.11 36.15 -24.05
N GLU A 216 -4.01 36.22 -25.03
CA GLU A 216 -4.36 37.46 -25.74
C GLU A 216 -4.90 38.54 -24.79
N SER A 217 -5.72 38.16 -23.81
CA SER A 217 -6.36 39.11 -22.88
C SER A 217 -5.39 39.84 -21.94
N VAL A 218 -4.20 39.27 -21.68
CA VAL A 218 -3.20 39.83 -20.75
C VAL A 218 -1.89 40.23 -21.41
N GLY A 219 -1.69 39.90 -22.69
CA GLY A 219 -0.47 40.14 -23.44
C GLY A 219 0.63 39.09 -23.19
N PRO A 220 1.80 39.24 -23.86
CA PRO A 220 2.84 38.19 -23.90
C PRO A 220 3.59 38.00 -22.57
N ASP A 221 3.71 39.05 -21.77
CA ASP A 221 4.64 39.08 -20.63
C ASP A 221 4.01 38.71 -19.28
N PHE A 222 2.68 38.75 -19.17
CA PHE A 222 2.01 38.44 -17.91
C PHE A 222 1.99 36.92 -17.67
N PRO A 223 2.54 36.39 -16.57
CA PRO A 223 2.54 34.96 -16.29
C PRO A 223 1.12 34.37 -16.25
N ILE A 224 0.92 33.31 -17.04
CA ILE A 224 -0.28 32.46 -17.00
C ILE A 224 0.13 31.07 -16.57
N MET A 225 -0.61 30.52 -15.62
CA MET A 225 -0.48 29.16 -15.11
C MET A 225 -1.79 28.41 -15.37
N VAL A 226 -1.74 27.08 -15.39
CA VAL A 226 -2.90 26.24 -15.69
C VAL A 226 -3.19 25.32 -14.51
N ASP A 227 -4.41 25.38 -13.99
CA ASP A 227 -4.92 24.44 -12.98
C ASP A 227 -5.72 23.33 -13.69
N CYS A 228 -5.30 22.08 -13.47
CA CYS A 228 -5.92 20.91 -14.10
C CYS A 228 -6.76 20.06 -13.14
N TYR A 229 -6.76 20.36 -11.84
CA TYR A 229 -7.57 19.70 -10.80
C TYR A 229 -7.64 18.16 -10.94
N MET A 230 -6.48 17.49 -10.98
CA MET A 230 -6.30 16.03 -11.05
C MET A 230 -6.93 15.34 -12.27
N SER A 231 -7.26 16.08 -13.33
CA SER A 231 -8.20 15.59 -14.35
C SER A 231 -7.57 14.98 -15.61
N LEU A 232 -6.26 15.15 -15.81
CA LEU A 232 -5.56 14.67 -17.00
C LEU A 232 -4.83 13.35 -16.71
N ASN A 233 -4.27 12.77 -17.77
CA ASN A 233 -3.37 11.62 -17.70
C ASN A 233 -2.07 11.95 -18.44
N VAL A 234 -1.05 11.09 -18.30
CA VAL A 234 0.28 11.34 -18.87
C VAL A 234 0.24 11.60 -20.38
N PRO A 235 -0.40 10.77 -21.24
CA PRO A 235 -0.44 11.03 -22.68
C PRO A 235 -1.11 12.36 -23.04
N TYR A 236 -2.29 12.63 -22.48
CA TYR A 236 -3.03 13.86 -22.78
C TYR A 236 -2.28 15.11 -22.31
N THR A 237 -1.63 15.04 -21.14
CA THR A 237 -0.80 16.13 -20.61
C THR A 237 0.35 16.42 -21.56
N ILE A 238 1.05 15.39 -22.05
CA ILE A 238 2.14 15.56 -23.01
C ILE A 238 1.64 16.25 -24.28
N GLU A 239 0.51 15.82 -24.84
CA GLU A 239 -0.04 16.38 -26.07
C GLU A 239 -0.53 17.84 -25.91
N VAL A 240 -1.26 18.14 -24.84
CA VAL A 240 -1.80 19.51 -24.63
C VAL A 240 -0.69 20.51 -24.30
N VAL A 241 0.32 20.11 -23.50
CA VAL A 241 1.49 20.95 -23.22
C VAL A 241 2.24 21.23 -24.53
N LYS A 242 2.42 20.21 -25.37
CA LYS A 242 3.06 20.36 -26.69
C LYS A 242 2.31 21.34 -27.59
N ALA A 243 0.98 21.24 -27.62
CA ALA A 243 0.14 22.10 -28.45
C ALA A 243 0.06 23.56 -27.96
N CYS A 244 0.50 23.83 -26.72
CA CYS A 244 0.50 25.16 -26.09
C CYS A 244 1.90 25.76 -25.91
N GLU A 245 2.95 25.16 -26.49
CA GLU A 245 4.35 25.63 -26.34
C GLU A 245 4.55 27.10 -26.77
N ASP A 246 3.77 27.57 -27.75
CA ASP A 246 3.79 28.95 -28.26
C ASP A 246 3.14 29.98 -27.32
N LEU A 247 2.36 29.52 -26.33
CA LEU A 247 1.59 30.39 -25.44
C LEU A 247 2.38 30.91 -24.23
N ASN A 248 3.65 30.52 -24.06
CA ASN A 248 4.52 30.94 -22.97
C ASN A 248 3.86 30.78 -21.58
N LEU A 249 3.33 29.58 -21.30
CA LEU A 249 2.73 29.25 -20.01
C LEU A 249 3.84 29.03 -18.96
N ASN A 250 3.63 29.52 -17.74
CA ASN A 250 4.65 29.50 -16.69
C ASN A 250 4.73 28.15 -15.97
N TRP A 251 3.59 27.51 -15.66
CA TRP A 251 3.53 26.11 -15.19
C TRP A 251 2.17 25.46 -15.43
N TRP A 252 2.15 24.13 -15.32
CA TRP A 252 0.96 23.30 -15.27
C TRP A 252 0.85 22.63 -13.90
N GLU A 253 -0.30 22.80 -13.25
CA GLU A 253 -0.56 22.34 -11.90
C GLU A 253 -1.51 21.15 -11.89
N GLU A 254 -1.22 20.19 -11.00
CA GLU A 254 -2.06 19.04 -10.64
C GLU A 254 -2.69 18.36 -11.86
N CYS A 255 -1.86 18.13 -12.90
CA CYS A 255 -2.30 17.53 -14.15
C CYS A 255 -2.84 16.10 -13.94
N LEU A 256 -2.16 15.34 -13.09
CA LEU A 256 -2.39 13.91 -12.92
C LEU A 256 -3.16 13.62 -11.63
N SER A 257 -3.67 12.39 -11.50
CA SER A 257 -4.17 11.88 -10.23
C SER A 257 -3.12 12.10 -9.11
N PRO A 258 -3.51 12.45 -7.86
CA PRO A 258 -2.56 12.58 -6.75
C PRO A 258 -1.78 11.30 -6.46
N ASP A 259 -2.33 10.14 -6.84
CA ASP A 259 -1.65 8.85 -6.69
C ASP A 259 -0.65 8.55 -7.84
N ASP A 260 -0.73 9.29 -8.96
CA ASP A 260 0.18 9.16 -10.12
C ASP A 260 1.40 10.08 -10.00
N THR A 261 2.12 9.88 -8.91
CA THR A 261 3.41 10.53 -8.63
C THR A 261 4.51 10.19 -9.65
N ASP A 262 4.52 8.96 -10.18
CA ASP A 262 5.54 8.48 -11.12
C ASP A 262 5.30 9.07 -12.53
N GLY A 263 4.04 9.36 -12.90
CA GLY A 263 3.68 10.03 -14.14
C GLY A 263 4.30 11.43 -14.29
N PHE A 264 4.62 12.12 -13.18
CA PHE A 264 5.33 13.40 -13.25
C PHE A 264 6.74 13.26 -13.83
N GLU A 265 7.42 12.12 -13.64
CA GLU A 265 8.69 11.83 -14.31
C GLU A 265 8.53 11.73 -15.83
N LEU A 266 7.44 11.11 -16.28
CA LEU A 266 7.16 10.94 -17.70
C LEU A 266 6.87 12.28 -18.39
N ILE A 267 6.01 13.13 -17.79
CA ILE A 267 5.70 14.43 -18.38
C ILE A 267 6.90 15.39 -18.29
N LYS A 268 7.69 15.34 -17.21
CA LYS A 268 8.91 16.16 -17.08
C LYS A 268 9.96 15.76 -18.11
N ARG A 269 10.15 14.46 -18.35
CA ARG A 269 11.04 13.96 -19.41
C ARG A 269 10.59 14.37 -20.81
N ALA A 270 9.28 14.37 -21.09
CA ALA A 270 8.74 14.83 -22.35
C ALA A 270 8.89 16.36 -22.53
N HIS A 271 8.74 17.11 -21.44
CA HIS A 271 8.76 18.58 -21.43
C HIS A 271 9.75 19.13 -20.39
N PRO A 272 11.07 18.94 -20.57
CA PRO A 272 12.07 19.20 -19.53
C PRO A 272 12.20 20.67 -19.13
N ARG A 273 11.77 21.59 -20.00
CA ARG A 273 11.78 23.03 -19.75
C ARG A 273 10.46 23.56 -19.20
N MET A 274 9.38 22.78 -19.27
CA MET A 274 8.10 23.18 -18.70
C MET A 274 8.12 22.94 -17.20
N LYS A 275 7.50 23.84 -16.44
CA LYS A 275 7.34 23.68 -15.00
C LYS A 275 6.07 22.89 -14.69
N PHE A 276 6.19 21.94 -13.78
CA PHE A 276 5.07 21.16 -13.26
C PHE A 276 4.99 21.31 -11.75
N THR A 277 3.77 21.44 -11.26
CA THR A 277 3.49 21.63 -9.83
C THR A 277 2.36 20.72 -9.38
N THR A 278 2.35 20.32 -8.12
CA THR A 278 1.28 19.51 -7.51
C THR A 278 1.42 19.50 -5.98
N GLY A 279 0.45 18.91 -5.29
CA GLY A 279 0.56 18.56 -3.87
C GLY A 279 -0.61 19.01 -3.02
N GLU A 280 -1.58 19.75 -3.55
CA GLU A 280 -2.72 20.22 -2.75
C GLU A 280 -3.52 19.04 -2.19
N HIS A 281 -3.79 18.01 -3.00
CA HIS A 281 -4.45 16.78 -2.57
C HIS A 281 -3.49 15.67 -2.08
N GLU A 282 -2.25 16.00 -1.72
CA GLU A 282 -1.32 15.08 -1.06
C GLU A 282 -1.16 15.41 0.43
N TYR A 283 -0.90 14.40 1.25
CA TYR A 283 -1.01 14.49 2.70
C TYR A 283 0.25 14.00 3.40
N SER A 284 0.60 14.67 4.51
CA SER A 284 1.73 14.35 5.40
C SER A 284 3.11 14.35 4.73
N ARG A 285 4.17 14.36 5.54
CA ARG A 285 5.55 14.24 5.04
C ARG A 285 5.79 12.96 4.24
N TYR A 286 5.02 11.90 4.46
CA TYR A 286 5.22 10.61 3.79
C TYR A 286 4.77 10.64 2.33
N GLY A 287 3.65 11.32 2.02
CA GLY A 287 3.22 11.55 0.64
C GLY A 287 4.18 12.49 -0.08
N PHE A 288 4.49 13.62 0.55
CA PHE A 288 5.42 14.61 0.01
C PHE A 288 6.85 14.11 -0.19
N ARG A 289 7.32 13.14 0.62
CA ARG A 289 8.61 12.48 0.42
C ARG A 289 8.75 11.98 -1.02
N LYS A 290 7.73 11.30 -1.56
CA LYS A 290 7.77 10.73 -2.91
C LYS A 290 7.81 11.83 -3.99
N LEU A 291 7.08 12.92 -3.78
CA LEU A 291 7.09 14.08 -4.69
C LEU A 291 8.45 14.79 -4.72
N ILE A 292 9.17 14.80 -3.59
CA ILE A 292 10.47 15.48 -3.43
C ILE A 292 11.63 14.64 -3.97
N GLU A 293 11.70 13.35 -3.61
CA GLU A 293 12.84 12.47 -3.91
C GLU A 293 13.13 12.37 -5.42
N GLY A 294 12.10 12.34 -6.26
CA GLY A 294 12.25 12.26 -7.72
C GLY A 294 12.68 13.57 -8.41
N ARG A 295 12.58 14.72 -7.74
CA ARG A 295 12.87 16.07 -8.30
C ARG A 295 12.20 16.34 -9.66
N ASN A 296 11.03 15.75 -9.91
CA ASN A 296 10.28 15.89 -11.17
C ASN A 296 9.33 17.10 -11.18
N LEU A 297 9.17 17.74 -10.02
CA LEU A 297 8.31 18.91 -9.80
C LEU A 297 9.16 20.13 -9.53
N ASP A 298 8.72 21.27 -10.05
CA ASP A 298 9.45 22.53 -9.93
C ASP A 298 8.99 23.34 -8.70
N ILE A 299 7.77 23.11 -8.23
CA ILE A 299 7.18 23.67 -7.01
C ILE A 299 6.22 22.62 -6.42
N ILE A 300 6.24 22.44 -5.10
CA ILE A 300 5.23 21.64 -4.39
C ILE A 300 4.26 22.54 -3.62
N GLN A 301 2.98 22.15 -3.59
CA GLN A 301 1.89 23.03 -3.14
C GLN A 301 0.96 22.38 -2.10
N PRO A 302 1.46 22.05 -0.89
CA PRO A 302 0.61 21.54 0.19
C PRO A 302 -0.47 22.55 0.59
N ASP A 303 -1.72 22.11 0.81
CA ASP A 303 -2.72 22.92 1.49
C ASP A 303 -2.56 22.76 3.01
N VAL A 304 -2.31 23.85 3.74
CA VAL A 304 -2.03 23.78 5.19
C VAL A 304 -3.25 23.36 6.01
N MET A 305 -4.47 23.52 5.49
CA MET A 305 -5.69 23.03 6.14
C MET A 305 -5.92 21.54 5.88
N TRP A 306 -5.16 20.90 4.98
CA TRP A 306 -5.39 19.51 4.58
C TRP A 306 -4.20 18.61 4.93
N VAL A 307 -2.95 19.10 4.81
CA VAL A 307 -1.71 18.30 4.82
C VAL A 307 -1.29 17.72 6.18
N GLY A 308 -1.83 18.27 7.28
CA GLY A 308 -1.46 17.96 8.66
C GLY A 308 -1.23 19.20 9.53
N GLY A 309 -1.54 20.40 9.01
CA GLY A 309 -1.37 21.66 9.73
C GLY A 309 0.03 22.26 9.58
N MET A 310 0.27 23.33 10.34
CA MET A 310 1.54 24.06 10.32
C MET A 310 2.70 23.16 10.77
N THR A 311 2.50 22.33 11.79
CA THR A 311 3.53 21.43 12.33
C THR A 311 4.05 20.46 11.27
N GLU A 312 3.17 19.86 10.46
CA GLU A 312 3.58 18.91 9.42
C GLU A 312 4.12 19.62 8.18
N LEU A 313 3.54 20.77 7.82
CA LEU A 313 4.02 21.61 6.73
C LEU A 313 5.48 22.04 6.94
N LEU A 314 5.88 22.40 8.16
CA LEU A 314 7.27 22.77 8.46
C LEU A 314 8.25 21.62 8.22
N LYS A 315 7.84 20.36 8.48
CA LYS A 315 8.66 19.17 8.17
C LYS A 315 8.80 18.97 6.66
N ILE A 316 7.71 19.13 5.92
CA ILE A 316 7.70 19.06 4.45
C ILE A 316 8.60 20.14 3.86
N ALA A 317 8.48 21.37 4.34
CA ALA A 317 9.31 22.50 3.90
C ALA A 317 10.79 22.25 4.12
N SER A 318 11.14 21.69 5.29
CA SER A 318 12.53 21.33 5.63
C SER A 318 13.06 20.23 4.71
N MET A 319 12.23 19.22 4.38
CA MET A 319 12.61 18.17 3.43
C MET A 319 12.82 18.74 2.02
N ALA A 320 11.90 19.56 1.52
CA ALA A 320 11.98 20.14 0.19
C ALA A 320 13.16 21.11 0.04
N ALA A 321 13.50 21.85 1.11
CA ALA A 321 14.65 22.73 1.14
C ALA A 321 15.97 22.00 0.88
N ALA A 322 16.13 20.76 1.34
CA ALA A 322 17.32 19.96 1.08
C ALA A 322 17.51 19.61 -0.42
N TYR A 323 16.46 19.75 -1.23
CA TYR A 323 16.45 19.49 -2.67
C TYR A 323 16.31 20.77 -3.51
N ASP A 324 16.40 21.95 -2.89
CA ASP A 324 16.16 23.26 -3.52
C ASP A 324 14.77 23.37 -4.20
N ILE A 325 13.77 22.63 -3.71
CA ILE A 325 12.40 22.67 -4.24
C ILE A 325 11.59 23.72 -3.46
N PRO A 326 11.05 24.74 -4.13
CA PRO A 326 10.15 25.70 -3.51
C PRO A 326 8.86 25.07 -2.99
N VAL A 327 8.41 25.55 -1.83
CA VAL A 327 7.11 25.17 -1.25
C VAL A 327 6.20 26.39 -1.26
N VAL A 328 5.12 26.33 -2.03
CA VAL A 328 4.13 27.42 -2.14
C VAL A 328 2.76 26.84 -1.80
N PRO A 329 2.27 27.01 -0.56
CA PRO A 329 1.02 26.38 -0.16
C PRO A 329 -0.17 26.76 -1.02
N HIS A 330 -1.02 25.78 -1.29
CA HIS A 330 -2.31 26.01 -1.94
C HIS A 330 -3.21 26.84 -1.01
N ALA A 331 -3.69 27.98 -1.52
CA ALA A 331 -4.63 28.88 -0.85
C ALA A 331 -4.44 29.03 0.69
N SER A 332 -5.44 28.64 1.48
CA SER A 332 -5.55 28.68 2.96
C SER A 332 -5.34 30.03 3.67
N GLY A 333 -5.35 31.14 2.93
CA GLY A 333 -5.40 32.48 3.51
C GLY A 333 -4.27 32.76 4.53
N PRO A 334 -4.56 33.49 5.63
CA PRO A 334 -3.56 33.86 6.64
C PRO A 334 -2.74 32.70 7.23
N TYR A 335 -3.28 31.47 7.26
CA TYR A 335 -2.52 30.30 7.71
C TYR A 335 -1.26 30.09 6.85
N SER A 336 -1.44 30.08 5.53
CA SER A 336 -0.33 29.98 4.57
C SER A 336 0.54 31.22 4.57
N TYR A 337 -0.01 32.42 4.81
CA TYR A 337 0.78 33.66 4.76
C TYR A 337 1.85 33.68 5.86
N HIS A 338 1.47 33.29 7.08
CA HIS A 338 2.42 33.18 8.20
C HIS A 338 3.51 32.15 7.93
N PHE A 339 3.18 31.03 7.29
CA PHE A 339 4.17 30.06 6.83
C PHE A 339 5.10 30.70 5.78
N VAL A 340 4.55 31.17 4.66
CA VAL A 340 5.36 31.65 3.52
C VAL A 340 6.34 32.72 3.95
N VAL A 341 5.90 33.76 4.67
CA VAL A 341 6.78 34.86 5.11
C VAL A 341 7.92 34.38 6.00
N SER A 342 7.75 33.24 6.69
CA SER A 342 8.77 32.66 7.57
C SER A 342 9.78 31.75 6.87
N GLN A 343 9.52 31.33 5.63
CA GLN A 343 10.36 30.37 4.91
C GLN A 343 11.14 31.02 3.77
N ALA A 344 12.45 30.73 3.68
CA ALA A 344 13.30 31.24 2.62
C ALA A 344 13.01 30.56 1.25
N ASN A 345 12.60 29.29 1.26
CA ASN A 345 12.23 28.53 0.06
C ASN A 345 10.74 28.67 -0.34
N SER A 346 10.03 29.67 0.18
CA SER A 346 8.65 30.00 -0.17
C SER A 346 8.57 31.43 -0.69
N PRO A 347 8.78 31.66 -2.01
CA PRO A 347 9.02 33.00 -2.55
C PRO A 347 7.76 33.87 -2.68
N PHE A 348 6.59 33.26 -2.82
CA PHE A 348 5.30 33.91 -3.06
C PHE A 348 4.16 33.04 -2.56
N GLN A 349 2.92 33.52 -2.66
CA GLN A 349 1.73 32.81 -2.22
C GLN A 349 0.61 32.83 -3.27
N GLU A 350 -0.21 31.79 -3.26
CA GLU A 350 -1.46 31.77 -4.01
C GLU A 350 -2.57 32.58 -3.32
N TYR A 351 -3.36 33.29 -4.13
CA TYR A 351 -4.65 33.81 -3.72
C TYR A 351 -5.78 33.22 -4.58
N LEU A 352 -6.74 32.53 -3.95
CA LEU A 352 -7.93 32.02 -4.63
C LEU A 352 -8.98 33.14 -4.76
N ALA A 353 -9.42 33.44 -5.98
CA ALA A 353 -10.42 34.46 -6.22
C ALA A 353 -11.79 34.05 -5.65
N ASN A 354 -12.10 34.50 -4.44
CA ASN A 354 -13.34 34.15 -3.75
C ASN A 354 -14.57 34.99 -4.18
N SER A 355 -14.41 35.89 -5.16
CA SER A 355 -15.54 36.59 -5.76
C SER A 355 -16.26 35.69 -6.77
N PRO A 356 -17.60 35.68 -6.82
CA PRO A 356 -18.36 34.81 -7.73
C PRO A 356 -17.97 34.95 -9.21
N ASP A 357 -17.62 36.16 -9.65
CA ASP A 357 -17.18 36.47 -11.00
C ASP A 357 -15.65 36.40 -11.20
N GLY A 358 -14.89 36.20 -10.12
CA GLY A 358 -13.42 36.18 -10.13
C GLY A 358 -12.77 37.55 -10.38
N LYS A 359 -13.51 38.66 -10.29
CA LYS A 359 -13.03 40.01 -10.67
C LYS A 359 -12.63 40.90 -9.49
N SER A 360 -12.82 40.42 -8.26
CA SER A 360 -12.49 41.16 -7.04
C SER A 360 -11.86 40.29 -5.96
N VAL A 361 -11.12 40.93 -5.05
CA VAL A 361 -10.48 40.32 -3.89
C VAL A 361 -11.49 40.31 -2.73
N LEU A 362 -11.90 39.12 -2.28
CA LEU A 362 -12.77 38.92 -1.13
C LEU A 362 -12.13 37.95 -0.14
N PRO A 363 -12.34 38.10 1.18
CA PRO A 363 -11.79 37.19 2.19
C PRO A 363 -11.97 35.72 1.83
N VAL A 364 -10.92 34.93 2.02
CA VAL A 364 -10.86 33.50 1.70
C VAL A 364 -11.86 32.71 2.55
N PHE A 365 -12.04 33.11 3.82
CA PHE A 365 -12.99 32.47 4.74
C PHE A 365 -14.34 33.18 4.81
N GLY A 366 -14.60 34.09 3.87
CA GLY A 366 -15.84 34.86 3.76
C GLY A 366 -16.09 35.76 4.96
N ASP A 367 -17.25 35.59 5.59
CA ASP A 367 -17.69 36.41 6.72
C ASP A 367 -17.30 35.84 8.10
N LEU A 368 -16.54 34.74 8.14
CA LEU A 368 -16.15 34.07 9.39
C LEU A 368 -15.25 34.97 10.27
N PHE A 369 -14.39 35.77 9.65
CA PHE A 369 -13.47 36.68 10.34
C PHE A 369 -13.72 38.13 9.94
N VAL A 370 -13.68 39.05 10.91
CA VAL A 370 -13.93 40.49 10.65
C VAL A 370 -12.72 41.23 10.09
N ASN A 371 -11.54 40.62 10.15
CA ASN A 371 -10.26 41.27 9.92
C ASN A 371 -9.28 40.40 9.12
N GLU A 372 -9.78 39.50 8.27
CA GLU A 372 -8.92 38.67 7.43
C GLU A 372 -8.01 39.54 6.53
N PRO A 373 -6.67 39.39 6.62
CA PRO A 373 -5.75 40.05 5.71
C PRO A 373 -6.00 39.64 4.25
N ILE A 374 -6.23 40.61 3.37
CA ILE A 374 -6.40 40.40 1.93
C ILE A 374 -5.40 41.25 1.13
N PRO A 375 -4.86 40.72 0.02
CA PRO A 375 -3.88 41.46 -0.77
C PRO A 375 -4.48 42.73 -1.37
N THR A 376 -3.70 43.81 -1.33
CA THR A 376 -4.01 45.07 -2.00
C THR A 376 -2.97 45.28 -3.07
N GLN A 377 -3.39 45.49 -4.31
CA GLN A 377 -2.48 45.56 -5.47
C GLN A 377 -1.59 44.31 -5.65
N GLY A 378 -2.13 43.14 -5.36
CA GLY A 378 -1.43 41.85 -5.53
C GLY A 378 -0.35 41.54 -4.48
N TYR A 379 -0.24 42.35 -3.42
CA TYR A 379 0.70 42.09 -2.32
C TYR A 379 0.12 42.40 -0.93
N LEU A 380 0.82 41.93 0.11
CA LEU A 380 0.65 42.32 1.51
C LEU A 380 2.00 42.75 2.10
N ASP A 381 2.01 43.81 2.90
CA ASP A 381 3.14 44.11 3.77
C ASP A 381 3.08 43.18 4.99
N VAL A 382 4.22 42.60 5.37
CA VAL A 382 4.28 41.54 6.40
C VAL A 382 3.82 42.04 7.77
N SER A 383 3.93 43.34 8.06
CA SER A 383 3.45 43.96 9.30
C SER A 383 1.94 43.80 9.54
N VAL A 384 1.16 43.55 8.48
CA VAL A 384 -0.28 43.24 8.61
C VAL A 384 -0.50 41.93 9.39
N LEU A 385 0.51 41.06 9.47
CA LEU A 385 0.49 39.77 10.17
C LEU A 385 1.00 39.84 11.62
N ASP A 386 1.27 41.04 12.17
CA ASP A 386 1.93 41.20 13.48
C ASP A 386 1.02 40.91 14.69
N ARG A 387 -0.27 40.70 14.48
CA ARG A 387 -1.22 40.40 15.57
C ARG A 387 -0.97 38.99 16.12
N PRO A 388 -1.15 38.77 17.44
CA PRO A 388 -0.92 37.46 18.06
C PRO A 388 -1.68 36.31 17.40
N GLY A 389 -1.08 35.12 17.38
CA GLY A 389 -1.64 33.97 16.68
C GLY A 389 -1.58 34.15 15.16
N PHE A 390 -2.64 33.77 14.45
CA PHE A 390 -2.82 34.14 13.04
C PHE A 390 -3.44 35.53 12.85
N GLY A 391 -3.64 36.28 13.94
CA GLY A 391 -4.17 37.64 13.90
C GLY A 391 -5.64 37.76 13.53
N LEU A 392 -6.34 36.63 13.34
CA LEU A 392 -7.75 36.57 13.00
C LEU A 392 -8.63 36.85 14.23
N GLU A 393 -9.81 37.40 13.99
CA GLU A 393 -10.85 37.66 14.98
C GLU A 393 -12.19 37.11 14.47
N LEU A 394 -12.76 36.15 15.20
CA LEU A 394 -14.06 35.56 14.85
C LEU A 394 -15.14 36.63 14.81
N ASN A 395 -15.92 36.63 13.74
CA ASN A 395 -17.06 37.51 13.62
C ASN A 395 -18.14 37.08 14.64
N PRO A 396 -18.56 37.95 15.57
CA PRO A 396 -19.60 37.61 16.55
C PRO A 396 -20.96 37.34 15.90
N ASN A 397 -21.14 37.76 14.64
CA ASN A 397 -22.33 37.47 13.85
C ASN A 397 -22.18 36.23 12.95
N ALA A 398 -21.01 35.57 12.96
CA ALA A 398 -20.82 34.31 12.26
C ALA A 398 -21.80 33.27 12.81
N ARG A 399 -22.48 32.58 11.91
CA ARG A 399 -23.52 31.62 12.26
C ARG A 399 -22.88 30.27 12.57
N LEU A 400 -22.40 30.11 13.79
CA LEU A 400 -21.76 28.89 14.28
C LEU A 400 -22.77 28.00 14.99
N ILE A 401 -22.96 26.78 14.50
CA ILE A 401 -23.72 25.74 15.21
C ILE A 401 -22.76 24.93 16.04
N ASP A 402 -22.95 24.94 17.36
CA ASP A 402 -22.23 24.05 18.27
C ASP A 402 -22.47 22.58 17.87
N ALA A 403 -21.38 21.86 17.56
CA ALA A 403 -21.46 20.51 17.06
C ALA A 403 -22.03 19.53 18.10
N THR A 404 -21.98 19.82 19.40
CA THR A 404 -22.60 18.98 20.44
C THR A 404 -24.11 18.80 20.22
N ARG A 405 -24.76 19.74 19.54
CA ARG A 405 -26.18 19.65 19.16
C ARG A 405 -26.45 18.68 18.01
N ILE A 406 -25.43 18.37 17.22
CA ILE A 406 -25.49 17.49 16.04
C ILE A 406 -24.99 16.09 16.40
N LEU A 407 -24.00 15.99 17.31
CA LEU A 407 -23.40 14.74 17.75
C LEU A 407 -24.26 13.99 18.79
N ASN A 408 -25.22 14.66 19.43
CA ASN A 408 -26.25 14.00 20.25
C ASN A 408 -27.46 13.61 19.38
N PRO A 409 -28.00 12.38 19.46
CA PRO A 409 -29.20 12.03 18.73
C PRO A 409 -30.34 12.97 19.15
N ALA A 410 -30.93 13.68 18.17
CA ALA A 410 -32.19 14.37 18.40
C ALA A 410 -33.22 13.33 18.92
N PRO A 411 -34.01 13.63 19.98
CA PRO A 411 -35.06 12.73 20.41
C PRO A 411 -36.01 12.51 19.24
N ALA A 412 -36.24 11.23 18.89
CA ALA A 412 -37.13 10.83 17.82
C ALA A 412 -38.51 11.47 18.02
N LYS A 413 -38.83 12.49 17.21
CA LYS A 413 -40.23 12.85 16.98
C LYS A 413 -40.74 11.92 15.88
N PRO A 414 -41.80 11.14 16.11
CA PRO A 414 -42.40 10.33 15.06
C PRO A 414 -43.02 11.27 14.04
N LEU A 415 -42.59 11.15 12.78
CA LEU A 415 -43.33 11.75 11.67
C LEU A 415 -44.67 11.02 11.56
N LYS A 416 -45.76 11.79 11.77
CA LYS A 416 -47.10 11.38 11.40
C LYS A 416 -47.16 11.26 9.87
N VAL A 417 -47.69 10.15 9.40
CA VAL A 417 -48.06 9.97 8.00
C VAL A 417 -49.37 10.73 7.78
N GLU A 418 -49.35 11.77 6.94
CA GLU A 418 -50.56 12.30 6.33
C GLU A 418 -50.59 11.87 4.85
N GLU A 419 -51.60 11.08 4.52
CA GLU A 419 -52.02 10.74 3.17
C GLU A 419 -52.54 11.99 2.45
N GLN A 420 -51.99 12.35 1.28
CA GLN A 420 -52.73 12.81 0.07
C GLN A 420 -51.81 13.33 -1.04
N GLU A 421 -52.30 13.21 -2.29
CA GLU A 421 -51.82 13.79 -3.57
C GLU A 421 -50.90 12.95 -4.49
N ALA A 422 -51.32 11.72 -4.78
CA ALA A 422 -50.96 11.03 -6.02
C ALA A 422 -51.97 11.36 -7.14
N ASN A 423 -51.82 12.51 -7.83
CA ASN A 423 -52.54 12.75 -9.10
C ASN A 423 -51.91 13.78 -10.07
N GLY A 424 -50.80 14.43 -9.71
CA GLY A 424 -50.10 15.38 -10.61
C GLY A 424 -49.06 14.74 -11.54
N VAL A 425 -48.40 13.67 -11.11
CA VAL A 425 -47.20 13.13 -11.78
C VAL A 425 -47.54 12.25 -12.98
N LEU A 426 -48.70 11.59 -12.98
CA LEU A 426 -49.10 10.67 -14.06
C LEU A 426 -49.43 11.37 -15.39
N ARG A 427 -49.84 12.65 -15.36
CA ARG A 427 -50.16 13.42 -16.59
C ARG A 427 -48.93 13.99 -17.31
N SER A 428 -47.82 14.17 -16.60
CA SER A 428 -46.55 14.67 -17.16
C SER A 428 -45.80 13.60 -17.97
N LEU A 429 -45.84 12.35 -17.50
CA LEU A 429 -45.15 11.22 -18.13
C LEU A 429 -45.78 10.77 -19.45
N LEU A 430 -47.10 10.84 -19.57
CA LEU A 430 -47.82 10.45 -20.80
C LEU A 430 -47.62 11.44 -21.96
N PHE A 431 -47.32 12.72 -21.66
CA PHE A 431 -47.07 13.74 -22.69
C PHE A 431 -45.66 13.63 -23.31
N SER A 432 -44.68 13.16 -22.52
CA SER A 432 -43.29 13.01 -22.97
C SER A 432 -43.06 11.75 -23.83
N PHE A 433 -43.84 10.70 -23.62
CA PHE A 433 -43.73 9.45 -24.39
C PHE A 433 -44.24 9.57 -25.83
N SER A 434 -45.24 10.43 -26.07
CA SER A 434 -45.83 10.67 -27.40
C SER A 434 -44.87 11.40 -28.36
N ARG A 435 -44.06 12.35 -27.85
CA ARG A 435 -43.09 13.09 -28.68
C ARG A 435 -41.86 12.26 -29.09
N PHE A 436 -41.50 11.25 -28.30
CA PHE A 436 -40.35 10.39 -28.60
C PHE A 436 -40.64 9.45 -29.78
N LEU A 437 -41.85 8.90 -29.86
CA LEU A 437 -42.29 8.04 -30.97
C LEU A 437 -42.45 8.78 -32.29
N GLN A 438 -42.80 10.07 -32.26
CA GLN A 438 -42.96 10.88 -33.48
C GLN A 438 -41.63 11.31 -34.10
N THR A 439 -40.54 11.32 -33.31
CA THR A 439 -39.18 11.68 -33.77
C THR A 439 -38.47 10.50 -34.44
N LEU A 440 -38.77 9.26 -33.99
CA LEU A 440 -38.19 8.05 -34.58
C LEU A 440 -38.71 7.74 -36.00
N LEU A 441 -39.93 8.18 -36.32
CA LEU A 441 -40.53 7.96 -37.65
C LEU A 441 -40.03 8.93 -38.74
N LEU A 442 -39.35 10.03 -38.38
CA LEU A 442 -38.91 11.06 -39.32
C LEU A 442 -37.47 10.90 -39.82
N LEU A 443 -36.70 9.94 -39.31
CA LEU A 443 -35.27 9.76 -39.64
C LEU A 443 -34.97 8.65 -40.67
N GLN A 444 -35.97 8.12 -41.37
CA GLN A 444 -35.78 7.10 -42.42
C GLN A 444 -36.07 7.54 -43.86
N PHE A 445 -36.24 8.84 -44.12
CA PHE A 445 -36.41 9.35 -45.48
C PHE A 445 -35.45 10.51 -45.77
N ASP A 446 -34.20 10.20 -46.11
CA ASP A 446 -33.52 10.95 -47.17
C ASP A 446 -32.37 10.15 -47.80
N GLN A 447 -32.25 10.27 -49.12
CA GLN A 447 -31.32 9.62 -50.06
C GLN A 447 -31.71 8.27 -50.67
N LEU A 448 -32.34 8.32 -51.87
CA LEU A 448 -31.79 7.83 -53.15
C LEU A 448 -32.80 8.02 -54.32
N HIS A 449 -32.36 8.70 -55.39
CA HIS A 449 -33.03 8.74 -56.71
C HIS A 449 -32.58 7.55 -57.59
N SER A 450 -33.51 6.63 -57.92
CA SER A 450 -33.86 5.91 -59.20
C SER A 450 -32.82 5.49 -60.28
N PRO A 451 -33.05 4.48 -61.19
CA PRO A 451 -34.02 3.35 -61.23
C PRO A 451 -33.48 1.93 -61.65
N PHE A 452 -34.08 0.87 -61.07
CA PHE A 452 -34.44 -0.49 -61.61
C PHE A 452 -33.42 -1.47 -62.28
N PRO A 453 -33.70 -2.81 -62.41
CA PRO A 453 -34.59 -3.71 -61.65
C PRO A 453 -33.98 -5.09 -61.25
N ALA A 454 -34.70 -5.78 -60.34
CA ALA A 454 -34.90 -7.25 -60.25
C ALA A 454 -33.89 -8.15 -59.48
N LYS A 455 -34.35 -8.52 -58.27
CA LYS A 455 -34.48 -9.89 -57.70
C LYS A 455 -33.31 -10.88 -57.87
N THR A 456 -32.58 -11.13 -56.78
CA THR A 456 -32.57 -12.43 -56.06
C THR A 456 -31.83 -12.28 -54.71
N ALA A 457 -32.19 -13.15 -53.76
CA ALA A 457 -31.84 -13.11 -52.33
C ALA A 457 -30.35 -13.36 -51.98
N TYR A 458 -30.03 -13.17 -50.68
CA TYR A 458 -28.77 -13.30 -49.91
C TYR A 458 -28.21 -11.93 -49.48
N PRO A 459 -27.80 -11.69 -48.19
CA PRO A 459 -26.99 -12.61 -47.36
C PRO A 459 -27.26 -12.63 -45.83
N ALA A 460 -27.20 -13.83 -45.22
CA ALA A 460 -26.86 -13.98 -43.78
C ALA A 460 -25.43 -14.53 -43.57
N CYS A 461 -24.80 -15.09 -44.62
CA CYS A 461 -23.54 -15.84 -44.51
C CYS A 461 -22.26 -14.97 -44.65
N ILE A 462 -22.35 -13.76 -45.21
CA ILE A 462 -21.16 -12.92 -45.46
C ILE A 462 -20.72 -12.16 -44.20
N MET A 463 -21.65 -11.86 -43.28
CA MET A 463 -21.36 -11.09 -42.07
C MET A 463 -20.75 -11.96 -40.95
N GLU A 464 -21.04 -13.26 -40.95
CA GLU A 464 -20.48 -14.24 -40.01
C GLU A 464 -19.05 -14.66 -40.40
N ALA A 465 -18.79 -14.91 -41.69
CA ALA A 465 -17.47 -15.28 -42.19
C ALA A 465 -16.40 -14.17 -42.01
N VAL A 466 -16.83 -12.90 -42.08
CA VAL A 466 -15.93 -11.75 -41.83
C VAL A 466 -15.63 -11.59 -40.33
N LYS A 467 -16.58 -11.91 -39.45
CA LYS A 467 -16.38 -11.90 -37.99
C LYS A 467 -15.39 -12.97 -37.54
N ASP A 468 -15.53 -14.19 -38.04
CA ASP A 468 -14.68 -15.31 -37.65
C ASP A 468 -13.24 -15.18 -38.16
N THR A 469 -13.06 -14.60 -39.36
CA THR A 469 -11.74 -14.33 -39.93
C THR A 469 -10.99 -13.24 -39.15
N ILE A 470 -11.71 -12.22 -38.65
CA ILE A 470 -11.13 -11.16 -37.81
C ILE A 470 -10.77 -11.69 -36.42
N ASN A 471 -11.61 -12.53 -35.82
CA ASN A 471 -11.35 -13.13 -34.51
C ASN A 471 -10.16 -14.10 -34.54
N THR A 472 -10.03 -14.91 -35.60
CA THR A 472 -8.91 -15.84 -35.77
C THR A 472 -7.58 -15.13 -36.04
N ALA A 473 -7.62 -13.94 -36.64
CA ALA A 473 -6.43 -13.10 -36.87
C ALA A 473 -5.96 -12.40 -35.59
N LEU A 474 -6.88 -12.02 -34.69
CA LEU A 474 -6.57 -11.39 -33.40
C LEU A 474 -5.97 -12.38 -32.39
N GLU A 475 -6.42 -13.64 -32.37
CA GLU A 475 -5.87 -14.68 -31.48
C GLU A 475 -4.43 -15.11 -31.86
N LYS A 476 -4.05 -15.02 -33.14
CA LYS A 476 -2.73 -15.45 -33.61
C LYS A 476 -1.61 -14.42 -33.44
N LEU A 477 -1.93 -13.16 -33.10
CA LEU A 477 -0.95 -12.07 -33.13
C LEU A 477 -0.31 -11.68 -31.78
N HIS A 478 -0.67 -12.28 -30.64
CA HIS A 478 0.01 -12.09 -29.32
C HIS A 478 0.44 -10.64 -29.01
N LEU A 479 -0.42 -9.65 -29.32
CA LEU A 479 -0.16 -8.23 -29.10
C LEU A 479 -1.16 -7.66 -28.08
N THR A 480 -1.04 -8.09 -26.83
CA THR A 480 -1.52 -7.33 -25.66
C THR A 480 -0.69 -7.68 -24.43
N GLY A 481 0.34 -6.88 -24.17
CA GLY A 481 0.90 -6.70 -22.83
C GLY A 481 0.66 -5.26 -22.42
N GLY A 482 -0.13 -5.04 -21.36
CA GLY A 482 -0.36 -3.73 -20.74
C GLY A 482 -1.80 -3.21 -20.81
N GLU A 483 -2.63 -3.68 -19.87
CA GLU A 483 -3.76 -2.99 -19.20
C GLU A 483 -4.75 -2.12 -20.01
N HIS A 484 -5.80 -2.78 -20.52
CA HIS A 484 -7.19 -2.32 -20.40
C HIS A 484 -8.07 -3.56 -20.27
N ALA A 485 -8.54 -3.85 -19.04
CA ALA A 485 -9.58 -4.86 -18.86
C ALA A 485 -10.88 -4.35 -19.49
N ALA A 486 -11.47 -5.14 -20.39
CA ALA A 486 -12.82 -4.90 -20.87
C ALA A 486 -13.80 -4.82 -19.68
N PRO A 487 -14.93 -4.08 -19.77
CA PRO A 487 -15.91 -4.07 -18.69
C PRO A 487 -16.34 -5.50 -18.38
N ALA A 488 -16.28 -5.88 -17.09
CA ALA A 488 -16.63 -7.22 -16.63
C ALA A 488 -18.04 -7.59 -17.15
N LYS A 489 -18.09 -8.58 -18.04
CA LYS A 489 -19.32 -9.02 -18.69
C LYS A 489 -20.02 -9.98 -17.74
N GLU A 490 -21.32 -9.76 -17.48
CA GLU A 490 -22.09 -10.74 -16.67
C GLU A 490 -21.99 -12.13 -17.32
N PRO A 491 -21.84 -13.20 -16.52
CA PRO A 491 -21.82 -14.57 -17.03
C PRO A 491 -23.12 -14.86 -17.78
N ALA A 492 -23.06 -15.70 -18.82
CA ALA A 492 -24.27 -16.09 -19.54
C ALA A 492 -25.26 -16.76 -18.57
N GLU A 493 -26.56 -16.54 -18.77
CA GLU A 493 -27.61 -17.00 -17.84
C GLU A 493 -27.55 -18.52 -17.59
N GLU A 494 -27.21 -19.30 -18.62
CA GLU A 494 -27.03 -20.75 -18.52
C GLU A 494 -25.82 -21.13 -17.65
N GLN A 495 -24.68 -20.44 -17.81
CA GLN A 495 -23.48 -20.70 -17.02
C GLN A 495 -23.70 -20.38 -15.53
N LEU A 496 -24.40 -19.29 -15.23
CA LEU A 496 -24.77 -18.94 -13.85
C LEU A 496 -25.72 -19.98 -13.25
N LYS A 497 -26.69 -20.46 -14.03
CA LYS A 497 -27.66 -21.47 -13.59
C LYS A 497 -26.97 -22.80 -13.29
N GLU A 498 -26.01 -23.22 -14.10
CA GLU A 498 -25.17 -24.39 -13.85
C GLU A 498 -24.38 -24.25 -12.55
N LEU A 499 -23.71 -23.11 -12.34
CA LEU A 499 -22.93 -22.86 -11.13
C LEU A 499 -23.80 -22.82 -9.86
N LYS A 500 -24.94 -22.11 -9.91
CA LYS A 500 -25.93 -22.10 -8.81
C LYS A 500 -26.43 -23.51 -8.51
N SER A 501 -26.70 -24.32 -9.54
CA SER A 501 -27.12 -25.73 -9.36
C SER A 501 -26.03 -26.58 -8.71
N LYS A 502 -24.76 -26.40 -9.10
CA LYS A 502 -23.61 -27.11 -8.51
C LYS A 502 -23.50 -26.83 -7.01
N TYR A 503 -23.52 -25.55 -6.62
CA TYR A 503 -23.45 -25.14 -5.23
C TYR A 503 -24.68 -25.57 -4.42
N ALA A 504 -25.88 -25.50 -4.98
CA ALA A 504 -27.08 -25.96 -4.30
C ALA A 504 -27.09 -27.48 -4.05
N LYS A 505 -26.60 -28.29 -5.01
CA LYS A 505 -26.45 -29.74 -4.81
C LYS A 505 -25.47 -30.07 -3.68
N ALA A 506 -24.44 -29.26 -3.53
CA ALA A 506 -23.47 -29.36 -2.44
C ALA A 506 -23.96 -28.70 -1.13
N GLY A 507 -25.18 -28.15 -1.06
CA GLY A 507 -25.68 -27.47 0.13
C GLY A 507 -24.95 -26.16 0.46
N GLN A 508 -24.36 -25.50 -0.52
CA GLN A 508 -23.62 -24.24 -0.41
C GLN A 508 -24.33 -23.10 -1.15
N GLU A 509 -25.65 -23.19 -1.36
CA GLU A 509 -26.45 -22.20 -2.10
C GLU A 509 -26.48 -20.81 -1.46
N HIS A 510 -26.21 -20.71 -0.15
CA HIS A 510 -26.22 -19.46 0.59
C HIS A 510 -25.17 -18.46 0.11
N VAL A 511 -24.11 -18.90 -0.59
CA VAL A 511 -23.12 -18.00 -1.21
C VAL A 511 -23.75 -17.09 -2.28
N PHE A 512 -24.92 -17.47 -2.81
CA PHE A 512 -25.70 -16.68 -3.77
C PHE A 512 -26.83 -15.86 -3.13
N ALA A 513 -26.96 -15.82 -1.79
CA ALA A 513 -28.07 -15.16 -1.08
C ALA A 513 -28.25 -13.68 -1.46
N PHE A 514 -27.18 -13.01 -1.88
CA PHE A 514 -27.20 -11.60 -2.28
C PHE A 514 -27.00 -11.37 -3.78
N TYR A 515 -26.86 -12.43 -4.59
CA TYR A 515 -26.44 -12.33 -6.00
C TYR A 515 -27.30 -11.39 -6.84
N ASP A 516 -28.62 -11.40 -6.63
CA ASP A 516 -29.57 -10.58 -7.40
C ASP A 516 -29.53 -9.10 -7.01
N LYS A 517 -28.89 -8.76 -5.87
CA LYS A 517 -28.70 -7.39 -5.37
C LYS A 517 -27.35 -6.80 -5.78
N LEU A 518 -26.48 -7.60 -6.41
CA LEU A 518 -25.15 -7.20 -6.85
C LEU A 518 -25.18 -6.40 -8.16
N THR A 519 -24.20 -5.53 -8.35
CA THR A 519 -23.94 -4.89 -9.65
C THR A 519 -23.39 -5.89 -10.67
N ALA A 520 -23.41 -5.55 -11.96
CA ALA A 520 -22.90 -6.42 -13.03
C ALA A 520 -21.42 -6.82 -12.82
N ALA A 521 -20.58 -5.88 -12.36
CA ALA A 521 -19.17 -6.15 -12.07
C ALA A 521 -18.99 -7.07 -10.84
N GLU A 522 -19.82 -6.90 -9.82
CA GLU A 522 -19.81 -7.73 -8.61
C GLU A 522 -20.29 -9.16 -8.89
N LYS A 523 -21.30 -9.31 -9.76
CA LYS A 523 -21.76 -10.62 -10.24
C LYS A 523 -20.67 -11.37 -10.99
N ALA A 524 -19.99 -10.67 -11.91
CA ALA A 524 -18.87 -11.25 -12.65
C ALA A 524 -17.72 -11.66 -11.71
N GLY A 525 -17.35 -10.79 -10.76
CA GLY A 525 -16.30 -11.11 -9.78
C GLY A 525 -16.64 -12.28 -8.87
N LEU A 526 -17.88 -12.36 -8.36
CA LEU A 526 -18.32 -13.48 -7.53
C LEU A 526 -18.41 -14.79 -8.35
N TYR A 527 -18.87 -14.72 -9.59
CA TYR A 527 -18.90 -15.88 -10.50
C TYR A 527 -17.49 -16.41 -10.76
N GLU A 528 -16.55 -15.55 -11.17
CA GLU A 528 -15.15 -15.91 -11.43
C GLU A 528 -14.46 -16.48 -10.19
N GLN A 529 -14.82 -16.02 -9.00
CA GLN A 529 -14.29 -16.54 -7.75
C GLN A 529 -14.85 -17.94 -7.45
N LEU A 530 -16.17 -18.13 -7.52
CA LEU A 530 -16.83 -19.40 -7.17
C LEU A 530 -16.59 -20.50 -8.22
N GLU A 531 -16.43 -20.15 -9.50
CA GLU A 531 -16.10 -21.10 -10.56
C GLU A 531 -14.78 -21.85 -10.30
N LYS A 532 -13.83 -21.21 -9.61
CA LYS A 532 -12.52 -21.80 -9.26
C LYS A 532 -12.60 -22.87 -8.17
N PHE A 533 -13.71 -22.95 -7.43
CA PHE A 533 -13.87 -23.90 -6.35
C PHE A 533 -14.79 -25.05 -6.74
N ASP A 534 -14.46 -26.23 -6.24
CA ASP A 534 -15.33 -27.40 -6.32
C ASP A 534 -16.06 -27.60 -4.98
N PRO A 535 -17.34 -27.23 -4.84
CA PRO A 535 -18.03 -27.24 -3.55
C PRO A 535 -18.17 -28.65 -2.96
N ASP A 536 -18.19 -29.70 -3.77
CA ASP A 536 -18.15 -31.09 -3.29
C ASP A 536 -16.82 -31.41 -2.61
N ARG A 537 -15.70 -30.96 -3.20
CA ARG A 537 -14.37 -31.08 -2.58
C ARG A 537 -14.26 -30.23 -1.32
N ILE A 538 -14.84 -29.03 -1.29
CA ILE A 538 -14.87 -28.19 -0.08
C ILE A 538 -15.63 -28.90 1.04
N ASN A 539 -16.76 -29.56 0.74
CA ASN A 539 -17.50 -30.34 1.73
C ASN A 539 -16.70 -31.54 2.25
N GLU A 540 -16.01 -32.27 1.37
CA GLU A 540 -15.15 -33.38 1.76
C GLU A 540 -14.04 -32.93 2.73
N LEU A 541 -13.42 -31.78 2.41
CA LEU A 541 -12.39 -31.17 3.26
C LEU A 541 -12.98 -30.66 4.58
N ALA A 542 -14.15 -30.02 4.55
CA ALA A 542 -14.86 -29.54 5.75
C ALA A 542 -15.22 -30.69 6.68
N GLU A 543 -15.75 -31.79 6.14
CA GLU A 543 -16.16 -32.95 6.91
C GLU A 543 -14.96 -33.64 7.55
N THR A 544 -13.88 -33.83 6.80
CA THR A 544 -12.62 -34.39 7.33
C THR A 544 -12.03 -33.50 8.42
N ALA A 545 -12.13 -32.19 8.28
CA ALA A 545 -11.61 -31.20 9.23
C ALA A 545 -12.45 -31.10 10.52
N LEU A 546 -13.77 -31.09 10.40
CA LEU A 546 -14.71 -30.91 11.52
C LEU A 546 -14.98 -32.22 12.25
N HIS A 547 -14.97 -33.33 11.53
CA HIS A 547 -15.21 -34.68 12.01
C HIS A 547 -14.06 -35.63 11.62
N PRO A 548 -12.82 -35.35 12.08
CA PRO A 548 -11.70 -36.22 11.77
C PRO A 548 -12.01 -37.65 12.22
N PRO A 549 -11.75 -38.67 11.38
CA PRO A 549 -11.98 -40.06 11.76
C PRO A 549 -11.24 -40.36 13.05
N LYS A 550 -11.91 -41.01 14.01
CA LYS A 550 -11.27 -41.47 15.24
C LYS A 550 -10.16 -42.44 14.87
N THR A 551 -8.92 -41.98 14.90
CA THR A 551 -7.75 -42.85 14.76
C THR A 551 -7.74 -43.78 15.96
N GLU A 552 -7.84 -45.09 15.72
CA GLU A 552 -7.53 -46.10 16.74
C GLU A 552 -6.11 -45.80 17.23
N SER A 553 -5.97 -45.64 18.55
CA SER A 553 -4.73 -45.28 19.23
C SER A 553 -3.71 -46.42 19.18
N ALA A 554 -3.14 -46.69 18.01
CA ALA A 554 -1.85 -47.36 17.95
C ALA A 554 -0.81 -46.38 18.49
N GLU A 555 -0.09 -46.76 19.55
CA GLU A 555 1.04 -45.98 20.08
C GLU A 555 2.00 -45.67 18.93
N SER A 556 2.17 -44.38 18.60
CA SER A 556 3.10 -43.97 17.56
C SER A 556 4.53 -44.11 18.05
N THR A 557 5.36 -44.82 17.30
CA THR A 557 6.78 -44.98 17.63
C THR A 557 7.57 -43.79 17.09
N LEU A 558 8.28 -43.09 17.98
CA LEU A 558 9.11 -41.93 17.65
C LEU A 558 10.59 -42.28 17.81
N GLU A 559 11.35 -42.21 16.71
CA GLU A 559 12.78 -42.51 16.68
C GLU A 559 13.55 -41.40 15.94
N PRO A 560 14.82 -41.14 16.28
CA PRO A 560 15.68 -40.30 15.43
C PRO A 560 15.80 -40.90 14.03
N LEU A 561 16.04 -40.06 13.03
CA LEU A 561 16.41 -40.55 11.70
C LEU A 561 17.70 -41.39 11.75
N PRO A 562 17.82 -42.41 10.89
CA PRO A 562 18.99 -43.29 10.90
C PRO A 562 20.26 -42.55 10.48
N GLU A 563 21.41 -42.97 11.02
CA GLU A 563 22.70 -42.27 10.84
C GLU A 563 23.15 -42.17 9.37
N ASN A 564 22.72 -43.11 8.52
CA ASN A 564 23.03 -43.07 7.09
C ASN A 564 22.25 -41.95 6.35
N ALA A 565 21.12 -41.50 6.91
CA ALA A 565 20.29 -40.43 6.39
C ALA A 565 20.62 -39.06 7.03
N THR A 566 21.45 -39.01 8.07
CA THR A 566 21.78 -37.76 8.78
C THR A 566 23.22 -37.30 8.55
N SER A 567 23.44 -35.99 8.64
CA SER A 567 24.76 -35.36 8.71
C SER A 567 24.67 -34.13 9.61
N SER A 568 25.80 -33.62 10.10
CA SER A 568 25.89 -32.39 10.88
C SER A 568 27.10 -31.57 10.48
N VAL A 569 26.94 -30.27 10.24
CA VAL A 569 28.05 -29.32 10.04
C VAL A 569 28.94 -29.22 11.28
N LEU A 570 28.40 -29.56 12.46
CA LEU A 570 29.14 -29.52 13.72
C LEU A 570 29.99 -30.77 13.92
N ASP A 571 29.47 -31.93 13.52
CA ASP A 571 30.05 -33.23 13.88
C ASP A 571 30.72 -33.96 12.69
N SER A 572 30.43 -33.56 11.44
CA SER A 572 31.02 -34.16 10.24
C SER A 572 32.45 -33.68 10.00
N LYS A 573 33.24 -34.48 9.28
CA LYS A 573 34.62 -34.11 8.92
C LYS A 573 34.62 -32.95 7.93
N ALA A 574 35.57 -32.03 8.08
CA ALA A 574 35.74 -30.89 7.19
C ALA A 574 35.91 -31.31 5.71
N GLU A 575 36.58 -32.45 5.45
CA GLU A 575 36.77 -33.01 4.10
C GLU A 575 35.45 -33.39 3.43
N ASP A 576 34.50 -33.97 4.19
CA ASP A 576 33.18 -34.34 3.67
C ASP A 576 32.35 -33.09 3.35
N LEU A 577 32.38 -32.09 4.25
CA LEU A 577 31.71 -30.81 4.05
C LEU A 577 32.25 -30.07 2.81
N GLN A 578 33.58 -30.05 2.63
CA GLN A 578 34.21 -29.43 1.47
C GLN A 578 33.83 -30.18 0.19
N LYS A 579 33.87 -31.51 0.20
CA LYS A 579 33.47 -32.33 -0.95
C LYS A 579 32.02 -32.06 -1.38
N TRP A 580 31.10 -31.95 -0.42
CA TRP A 580 29.72 -31.61 -0.72
C TRP A 580 29.59 -30.18 -1.24
N TYR A 581 30.30 -29.22 -0.64
CA TYR A 581 30.33 -27.84 -1.12
C TYR A 581 30.80 -27.76 -2.58
N ASP A 582 31.93 -28.38 -2.90
CA ASP A 582 32.51 -28.38 -4.25
C ASP A 582 31.55 -29.01 -5.27
N SER A 583 30.95 -30.16 -4.92
CA SER A 583 29.99 -30.84 -5.79
C SER A 583 28.71 -30.04 -6.01
N GLY A 584 28.18 -29.39 -4.97
CA GLY A 584 27.02 -28.51 -5.11
C GLY A 584 27.34 -27.28 -5.94
N LEU A 585 28.53 -26.71 -5.78
CA LEU A 585 28.97 -25.53 -6.54
C LEU A 585 29.14 -25.86 -8.03
N GLU A 586 29.61 -27.07 -8.35
CA GLU A 586 29.65 -27.60 -9.71
C GLU A 586 28.24 -27.70 -10.32
N MET A 587 27.26 -28.23 -9.57
CA MET A 587 25.87 -28.32 -10.03
C MET A 587 25.24 -26.93 -10.28
N ILE A 588 25.60 -25.94 -9.46
CA ILE A 588 25.23 -24.53 -9.69
C ILE A 588 25.88 -24.04 -10.99
N ALA A 589 27.19 -24.27 -11.17
CA ALA A 589 27.92 -23.87 -12.38
C ALA A 589 27.36 -24.50 -13.67
N ASP A 590 26.77 -25.69 -13.57
CA ASP A 590 26.11 -26.40 -14.68
C ASP A 590 24.64 -26.00 -14.88
N ASN A 591 24.17 -24.96 -14.18
CA ASN A 591 22.80 -24.45 -14.24
C ASN A 591 21.76 -25.54 -13.91
N LYS A 592 22.06 -26.41 -12.95
CA LYS A 592 21.18 -27.51 -12.50
C LYS A 592 20.41 -27.21 -11.22
N VAL A 593 20.64 -26.05 -10.63
CA VAL A 593 20.08 -25.64 -9.34
C VAL A 593 19.06 -24.51 -9.53
N ALA A 594 17.92 -24.62 -8.87
CA ALA A 594 16.96 -23.53 -8.73
C ALA A 594 16.57 -23.34 -7.26
N VAL A 595 15.96 -22.19 -6.99
CA VAL A 595 15.48 -21.82 -5.66
C VAL A 595 13.97 -21.57 -5.71
N VAL A 596 13.25 -22.08 -4.72
CA VAL A 596 11.84 -21.79 -4.48
C VAL A 596 11.69 -21.06 -3.15
N LEU A 597 11.26 -19.80 -3.19
CA LEU A 597 11.04 -19.00 -2.00
C LEU A 597 9.57 -19.01 -1.61
N MET A 598 9.26 -19.42 -0.39
CA MET A 598 7.93 -19.31 0.20
C MET A 598 7.76 -17.93 0.85
N ALA A 599 7.10 -17.00 0.15
CA ALA A 599 6.88 -15.61 0.55
C ALA A 599 5.38 -15.22 0.62
N GLY A 600 4.49 -16.18 0.81
CA GLY A 600 3.03 -15.93 0.85
C GLY A 600 2.51 -15.19 2.09
N GLY A 601 3.34 -15.06 3.14
CA GLY A 601 2.95 -14.41 4.39
C GLY A 601 3.05 -12.88 4.37
N GLN A 602 2.01 -12.20 4.86
CA GLN A 602 2.07 -10.77 5.16
C GLN A 602 2.89 -10.49 6.44
N GLY A 603 3.51 -9.31 6.54
CA GLY A 603 4.26 -8.85 7.72
C GLY A 603 3.39 -8.40 8.91
N THR A 604 2.12 -8.82 9.00
CA THR A 604 1.15 -8.26 9.95
C THR A 604 1.55 -8.45 11.42
N ARG A 605 2.13 -9.60 11.78
CA ARG A 605 2.70 -9.83 13.13
C ARG A 605 3.89 -8.95 13.46
N LEU A 606 4.55 -8.39 12.45
CA LEU A 606 5.67 -7.46 12.57
C LEU A 606 5.21 -5.99 12.60
N GLY A 607 3.90 -5.74 12.52
CA GLY A 607 3.35 -4.38 12.40
C GLY A 607 3.49 -3.76 11.00
N SER A 608 3.78 -4.57 9.96
CA SER A 608 3.92 -4.12 8.58
C SER A 608 2.76 -4.59 7.70
N SER A 609 2.27 -3.71 6.82
CA SER A 609 1.30 -4.05 5.76
C SER A 609 1.97 -4.57 4.48
N ALA A 610 3.29 -4.48 4.36
CA ALA A 610 4.04 -4.98 3.22
C ALA A 610 4.27 -6.50 3.31
N PRO A 611 4.59 -7.17 2.18
CA PRO A 611 5.10 -8.54 2.20
C PRO A 611 6.31 -8.66 3.12
N LYS A 612 6.43 -9.79 3.83
CA LYS A 612 7.47 -9.94 4.86
C LYS A 612 8.90 -9.79 4.30
N GLY A 613 9.13 -10.20 3.05
CA GLY A 613 10.45 -10.07 2.42
C GLY A 613 10.91 -8.62 2.19
N CYS A 614 9.98 -7.65 2.18
CA CYS A 614 10.29 -6.22 2.07
C CYS A 614 10.75 -5.59 3.40
N PHE A 615 10.71 -6.34 4.50
CA PHE A 615 10.98 -5.79 5.83
C PHE A 615 12.47 -5.42 5.99
N ASP A 616 12.72 -4.21 6.50
CA ASP A 616 14.04 -3.74 6.95
C ASP A 616 14.16 -4.02 8.45
N ILE A 617 15.12 -4.87 8.82
CA ILE A 617 15.41 -5.25 10.21
C ILE A 617 16.34 -4.25 10.92
N GLY A 618 16.73 -3.16 10.25
CA GLY A 618 17.55 -2.09 10.80
C GLY A 618 19.06 -2.36 10.73
N LEU A 619 19.52 -3.15 9.76
CA LEU A 619 20.95 -3.29 9.44
C LEU A 619 21.53 -1.94 9.00
N PRO A 620 22.84 -1.69 9.18
CA PRO A 620 23.49 -0.47 8.68
C PRO A 620 23.23 -0.16 7.20
N SER A 621 23.12 -1.17 6.34
CA SER A 621 22.79 -1.03 4.91
C SER A 621 21.32 -0.74 4.60
N HIS A 622 20.42 -0.94 5.57
CA HIS A 622 18.96 -0.92 5.39
C HIS A 622 18.41 -1.90 4.32
N LYS A 623 19.19 -2.95 3.99
CA LYS A 623 18.76 -3.98 3.03
C LYS A 623 17.56 -4.77 3.54
N SER A 624 16.57 -4.95 2.66
CA SER A 624 15.45 -5.85 2.90
C SER A 624 15.86 -7.33 2.88
N LEU A 625 15.02 -8.22 3.42
CA LEU A 625 15.26 -9.67 3.34
C LEU A 625 15.33 -10.17 1.89
N PHE A 626 14.49 -9.63 0.99
CA PHE A 626 14.57 -9.97 -0.44
C PHE A 626 15.91 -9.56 -1.05
N GLN A 627 16.43 -8.37 -0.71
CA GLN A 627 17.72 -7.93 -1.22
C GLN A 627 18.87 -8.80 -0.70
N LEU A 628 18.93 -9.08 0.60
CA LEU A 628 19.95 -9.96 1.19
C LEU A 628 19.94 -11.35 0.51
N GLN A 629 18.75 -11.90 0.24
CA GLN A 629 18.61 -13.19 -0.42
C GLN A 629 18.99 -13.15 -1.90
N GLY A 630 18.60 -12.10 -2.62
CA GLY A 630 18.97 -11.89 -4.03
C GLY A 630 20.47 -11.73 -4.21
N GLU A 631 21.13 -10.98 -3.32
CA GLU A 631 22.58 -10.81 -3.33
C GLU A 631 23.33 -12.10 -2.98
N ARG A 632 22.77 -12.96 -2.12
CA ARG A 632 23.31 -14.32 -1.88
C ARG A 632 23.24 -15.20 -3.13
N ILE A 633 22.16 -15.08 -3.92
CA ILE A 633 22.06 -15.76 -5.23
C ILE A 633 23.13 -15.22 -6.18
N ALA A 634 23.23 -13.89 -6.32
CA ALA A 634 24.23 -13.27 -7.18
C ALA A 634 25.65 -13.71 -6.79
N LYS A 635 25.95 -13.78 -5.49
CA LYS A 635 27.26 -14.21 -5.01
C LYS A 635 27.54 -15.67 -5.32
N VAL A 636 26.60 -16.59 -5.09
CA VAL A 636 26.86 -18.02 -5.36
C VAL A 636 27.00 -18.29 -6.86
N GLU A 637 26.25 -17.57 -7.72
CA GLU A 637 26.47 -17.58 -9.17
C GLU A 637 27.89 -17.12 -9.53
N GLN A 638 28.38 -16.04 -8.92
CA GLN A 638 29.74 -15.53 -9.13
C GLN A 638 30.81 -16.52 -8.67
N LEU A 639 30.63 -17.14 -7.49
CA LEU A 639 31.55 -18.15 -6.97
C LEU A 639 31.62 -19.36 -7.90
N ALA A 640 30.48 -19.92 -8.29
CA ALA A 640 30.40 -21.05 -9.21
C ALA A 640 31.01 -20.72 -10.59
N LYS A 641 30.70 -19.53 -11.12
CA LYS A 641 31.26 -19.04 -12.38
C LYS A 641 32.79 -18.96 -12.33
N LYS A 642 33.33 -18.38 -11.26
CA LYS A 642 34.78 -18.20 -11.07
C LYS A 642 35.49 -19.52 -10.86
N THR A 643 34.98 -20.39 -10.00
CA THR A 643 35.62 -21.67 -9.62
C THR A 643 35.66 -22.65 -10.80
N HIS A 644 34.59 -22.72 -11.60
CA HIS A 644 34.49 -23.67 -12.72
C HIS A 644 34.72 -23.05 -14.10
N GLY A 645 35.12 -21.77 -14.18
CA GLY A 645 35.46 -21.10 -15.45
C GLY A 645 34.32 -21.03 -16.46
N LYS A 646 33.07 -20.88 -16.01
CA LYS A 646 31.89 -20.79 -16.90
C LYS A 646 31.69 -19.37 -17.43
N GLU A 647 31.10 -19.23 -18.61
CA GLU A 647 30.75 -17.90 -19.16
C GLU A 647 29.51 -17.30 -18.49
N SER A 648 28.51 -18.14 -18.23
CA SER A 648 27.26 -17.78 -17.57
C SER A 648 26.82 -18.86 -16.59
N VAL A 649 26.51 -18.43 -15.37
CA VAL A 649 25.87 -19.25 -14.35
C VAL A 649 24.56 -18.58 -13.97
N THR A 650 23.52 -19.36 -13.71
CA THR A 650 22.19 -18.89 -13.38
C THR A 650 21.51 -19.85 -12.42
N VAL A 651 20.99 -19.30 -11.33
CA VAL A 651 20.12 -19.96 -10.38
C VAL A 651 18.75 -19.30 -10.47
N PRO A 652 17.77 -19.92 -11.15
CA PRO A 652 16.42 -19.37 -11.23
C PRO A 652 15.80 -19.24 -9.83
N TRP A 653 15.19 -18.09 -9.57
CA TRP A 653 14.53 -17.78 -8.31
C TRP A 653 13.02 -17.72 -8.50
N TYR A 654 12.33 -18.77 -8.04
CA TYR A 654 10.89 -18.89 -8.09
C TYR A 654 10.29 -18.38 -6.78
N VAL A 655 9.65 -17.22 -6.80
CA VAL A 655 9.13 -16.54 -5.59
C VAL A 655 7.62 -16.77 -5.48
N MET A 656 7.21 -17.62 -4.55
CA MET A 656 5.81 -17.92 -4.28
C MET A 656 5.19 -16.84 -3.38
N THR A 657 4.17 -16.15 -3.87
CA THR A 657 3.38 -15.16 -3.14
C THR A 657 1.96 -15.68 -2.86
N SER A 658 1.23 -14.99 -2.02
CA SER A 658 -0.24 -15.10 -1.92
C SER A 658 -0.90 -13.96 -2.71
N GLY A 659 -2.19 -14.06 -3.02
CA GLY A 659 -2.92 -13.00 -3.73
C GLY A 659 -2.65 -11.58 -3.17
N PRO A 660 -2.81 -11.34 -1.85
CA PRO A 660 -2.54 -10.02 -1.27
C PRO A 660 -1.08 -9.56 -1.30
N THR A 661 -0.12 -10.48 -1.44
CA THR A 661 1.31 -10.15 -1.45
C THR A 661 1.90 -10.09 -2.85
N ARG A 662 1.17 -10.58 -3.89
CA ARG A 662 1.65 -10.61 -5.27
C ARG A 662 2.07 -9.24 -5.78
N GLY A 663 1.10 -8.32 -5.90
CA GLY A 663 1.31 -7.01 -6.51
C GLY A 663 2.42 -6.22 -5.82
N PRO A 664 2.38 -6.08 -4.48
CA PRO A 664 3.44 -5.41 -3.72
C PRO A 664 4.82 -6.06 -3.88
N THR A 665 4.90 -7.41 -3.89
CA THR A 665 6.18 -8.10 -4.09
C THR A 665 6.74 -7.85 -5.49
N GLN A 666 5.92 -7.97 -6.52
CA GLN A 666 6.35 -7.73 -7.89
C GLN A 666 6.85 -6.29 -8.08
N LYS A 667 6.09 -5.32 -7.60
CA LYS A 667 6.48 -3.91 -7.62
C LYS A 667 7.81 -3.68 -6.90
N PHE A 668 8.01 -4.26 -5.72
CA PHE A 668 9.24 -4.12 -4.95
C PHE A 668 10.47 -4.67 -5.69
N PHE A 669 10.35 -5.82 -6.36
CA PHE A 669 11.42 -6.37 -7.20
C PHE A 669 11.71 -5.48 -8.41
N GLU A 670 10.69 -4.93 -9.07
CA GLU A 670 10.83 -4.05 -10.22
C GLU A 670 11.51 -2.73 -9.85
N GLU A 671 11.09 -2.08 -8.76
CA GLU A 671 11.68 -0.85 -8.22
C GLU A 671 13.16 -1.02 -7.87
N ASN A 672 13.54 -2.19 -7.35
CA ASN A 672 14.91 -2.51 -6.97
C ASN A 672 15.70 -3.22 -8.09
N LYS A 673 15.23 -3.15 -9.35
CA LYS A 673 15.90 -3.74 -10.52
C LYS A 673 16.31 -5.20 -10.30
N TYR A 674 15.44 -5.98 -9.66
CA TYR A 674 15.64 -7.40 -9.31
C TYR A 674 16.94 -7.65 -8.52
N PHE A 675 17.41 -6.66 -7.76
CA PHE A 675 18.62 -6.72 -6.92
C PHE A 675 19.89 -7.12 -7.70
N GLY A 676 19.96 -6.71 -8.97
CA GLY A 676 21.07 -7.03 -9.88
C GLY A 676 20.96 -8.39 -10.58
N LEU A 677 19.94 -9.20 -10.25
CA LEU A 677 19.63 -10.42 -10.99
C LEU A 677 18.91 -10.10 -12.30
N LYS A 678 18.97 -11.02 -13.27
CA LYS A 678 18.22 -10.88 -14.52
C LYS A 678 16.73 -11.12 -14.29
N LYS A 679 15.88 -10.21 -14.79
CA LYS A 679 14.41 -10.29 -14.67
C LYS A 679 13.86 -11.64 -15.13
N GLU A 680 14.35 -12.18 -16.25
CA GLU A 680 13.89 -13.47 -16.79
C GLU A 680 14.22 -14.69 -15.92
N ASN A 681 15.07 -14.52 -14.89
CA ASN A 681 15.46 -15.57 -13.94
C ASN A 681 14.81 -15.39 -12.56
N VAL A 682 14.00 -14.35 -12.37
CA VAL A 682 13.18 -14.16 -11.17
C VAL A 682 11.71 -14.30 -11.55
N VAL A 683 11.13 -15.44 -11.20
CA VAL A 683 9.75 -15.79 -11.57
C VAL A 683 8.88 -15.76 -10.33
N ILE A 684 8.08 -14.71 -10.21
CA ILE A 684 7.10 -14.59 -9.14
C ILE A 684 5.86 -15.39 -9.56
N PHE A 685 5.30 -16.24 -8.69
CA PHE A 685 4.07 -17.01 -8.92
C PHE A 685 3.19 -17.01 -7.66
N GLU A 686 1.91 -17.39 -7.77
CA GLU A 686 0.96 -17.36 -6.66
C GLU A 686 0.59 -18.76 -6.18
N GLN A 687 0.47 -18.93 -4.85
CA GLN A 687 -0.17 -20.09 -4.28
C GLN A 687 -1.70 -20.02 -4.35
N GLY A 688 -2.34 -21.17 -4.19
CA GLY A 688 -3.79 -21.28 -4.13
C GLY A 688 -4.39 -20.63 -2.88
N VAL A 689 -5.71 -20.59 -2.87
CA VAL A 689 -6.50 -20.22 -1.70
C VAL A 689 -7.60 -21.25 -1.50
N LEU A 690 -8.03 -21.41 -0.26
CA LEU A 690 -9.22 -22.18 0.09
C LEU A 690 -10.26 -21.26 0.74
N PRO A 691 -11.56 -21.51 0.50
CA PRO A 691 -12.63 -20.85 1.24
C PRO A 691 -12.50 -21.11 2.75
N CYS A 692 -12.75 -20.08 3.55
CA CYS A 692 -12.94 -20.20 4.98
C CYS A 692 -14.29 -20.87 5.25
N ILE A 693 -14.34 -21.76 6.22
CA ILE A 693 -15.51 -22.61 6.48
C ILE A 693 -16.04 -22.34 7.89
N SER A 694 -17.35 -22.23 8.08
CA SER A 694 -17.97 -22.11 9.40
C SER A 694 -17.84 -23.41 10.19
N ASN A 695 -18.19 -23.37 11.49
CA ASN A 695 -18.19 -24.57 12.32
C ASN A 695 -19.22 -25.63 11.86
N GLU A 696 -20.18 -25.23 11.02
CA GLU A 696 -21.24 -26.06 10.44
C GLU A 696 -20.89 -26.55 9.02
N GLY A 697 -19.67 -26.30 8.53
CA GLY A 697 -19.23 -26.75 7.22
C GLY A 697 -19.66 -25.84 6.05
N LYS A 698 -20.12 -24.62 6.32
CA LYS A 698 -20.57 -23.67 5.27
C LYS A 698 -19.46 -22.73 4.85
N ILE A 699 -19.36 -22.41 3.55
CA ILE A 699 -18.45 -21.37 3.06
C ILE A 699 -18.84 -20.03 3.68
N LEU A 700 -17.89 -19.33 4.31
CA LEU A 700 -18.11 -18.00 4.86
C LEU A 700 -18.03 -16.94 3.77
N MET A 701 -18.97 -15.99 3.77
CA MET A 701 -18.94 -14.81 2.90
C MET A 701 -18.25 -13.66 3.62
N GLU A 702 -17.32 -12.97 2.97
CA GLU A 702 -16.58 -11.84 3.58
C GLU A 702 -17.37 -10.52 3.47
N SER A 703 -18.09 -10.31 2.38
CA SER A 703 -18.77 -9.04 2.08
C SER A 703 -20.08 -9.23 1.30
N LYS A 704 -20.98 -8.24 1.42
CA LYS A 704 -22.30 -8.19 0.73
C LYS A 704 -22.31 -7.44 -0.59
N SER A 705 -21.29 -6.60 -0.80
CA SER A 705 -21.34 -5.33 -1.52
C SER A 705 -22.27 -4.25 -0.93
N LYS A 706 -21.85 -2.98 -1.09
CA LYS A 706 -22.14 -1.72 -0.35
C LYS A 706 -21.52 -1.63 1.06
N GLU A 707 -20.67 -0.67 1.43
CA GLU A 707 -20.33 0.69 0.95
C GLU A 707 -18.80 0.89 0.80
N SER A 708 -18.05 -0.19 0.74
CA SER A 708 -16.62 -0.20 0.42
C SER A 708 -16.45 -0.94 -0.90
N TRP A 709 -15.44 -0.55 -1.68
CA TRP A 709 -14.93 -1.08 -2.95
C TRP A 709 -14.57 -2.59 -2.94
N LEU A 710 -15.07 -3.38 -1.98
CA LEU A 710 -15.04 -4.84 -2.00
C LEU A 710 -16.27 -5.40 -2.73
N THR A 711 -16.00 -6.08 -3.85
CA THR A 711 -16.93 -7.02 -4.50
C THR A 711 -17.44 -8.06 -3.51
N ALA A 712 -18.70 -8.50 -3.65
CA ALA A 712 -19.20 -9.66 -2.90
C ALA A 712 -18.29 -10.87 -3.14
N GLN A 713 -17.70 -11.39 -2.06
CA GLN A 713 -16.67 -12.43 -2.15
C GLN A 713 -16.84 -13.47 -1.03
N ALA A 714 -16.53 -14.71 -1.36
CA ALA A 714 -16.27 -15.74 -0.35
C ALA A 714 -15.00 -15.35 0.42
N ALA A 715 -15.03 -15.50 1.74
CA ALA A 715 -13.85 -15.33 2.58
C ALA A 715 -12.86 -16.44 2.24
N VAL A 716 -11.65 -16.08 1.82
CA VAL A 716 -10.60 -17.04 1.43
C VAL A 716 -9.35 -16.84 2.27
N ALA A 717 -8.56 -17.91 2.42
CA ALA A 717 -7.24 -17.86 3.03
C ALA A 717 -6.25 -18.64 2.16
N PRO A 718 -4.95 -18.29 2.20
CA PRO A 718 -3.92 -19.14 1.60
C PRO A 718 -4.03 -20.57 2.14
N ASP A 719 -3.82 -21.54 1.27
CA ASP A 719 -3.95 -22.98 1.52
C ASP A 719 -2.76 -23.60 2.29
N GLY A 720 -2.07 -22.78 3.11
CA GLY A 720 -0.86 -23.16 3.84
C GLY A 720 0.41 -23.14 2.99
N ASN A 721 1.55 -23.50 3.57
CA ASN A 721 2.81 -23.58 2.81
C ASN A 721 2.91 -24.87 1.97
N GLY A 722 2.11 -25.90 2.28
CA GLY A 722 1.97 -27.12 1.47
C GLY A 722 1.24 -26.90 0.15
N GLY A 723 0.46 -25.81 0.03
CA GLY A 723 -0.11 -25.36 -1.25
C GLY A 723 0.95 -25.05 -2.32
N LEU A 724 2.23 -24.93 -1.91
CA LEU A 724 3.38 -24.85 -2.79
C LEU A 724 3.35 -25.89 -3.92
N TYR A 725 3.06 -27.15 -3.60
CA TYR A 725 3.18 -28.23 -4.58
C TYR A 725 2.19 -28.04 -5.72
N GLN A 726 0.92 -27.77 -5.40
CA GLN A 726 -0.09 -27.51 -6.42
C GLN A 726 0.23 -26.25 -7.21
N ALA A 727 0.73 -25.20 -6.55
CA ALA A 727 1.11 -23.93 -7.16
C ALA A 727 2.26 -24.07 -8.17
N LEU A 728 3.26 -24.92 -7.88
CA LEU A 728 4.36 -25.24 -8.79
C LEU A 728 3.87 -25.87 -10.11
N ILE A 729 2.78 -26.65 -10.05
CA ILE A 729 2.18 -27.27 -11.24
C ILE A 729 1.28 -26.28 -11.98
N THR A 730 0.33 -25.64 -11.29
CA THR A 730 -0.65 -24.74 -11.92
C THR A 730 -0.02 -23.51 -12.55
N SER A 731 1.06 -22.99 -11.95
CA SER A 731 1.81 -21.84 -12.47
C SER A 731 2.85 -22.23 -13.53
N GLY A 732 2.95 -23.52 -13.88
CA GLY A 732 3.90 -24.00 -14.90
C GLY A 732 5.37 -23.98 -14.46
N ILE A 733 5.66 -23.82 -13.17
CA ILE A 733 7.03 -23.72 -12.65
C ILE A 733 7.81 -25.03 -12.84
N VAL A 734 7.20 -26.18 -12.57
CA VAL A 734 7.87 -27.48 -12.83
C VAL A 734 8.17 -27.64 -14.32
N SER A 735 7.29 -27.18 -15.21
CA SER A 735 7.53 -27.19 -16.65
C SER A 735 8.70 -26.28 -17.03
N ASP A 736 8.78 -25.08 -16.45
CA ASP A 736 9.92 -24.16 -16.66
C ASP A 736 11.25 -24.74 -16.14
N MET A 737 11.24 -25.36 -14.96
CA MET A 737 12.39 -26.10 -14.41
C MET A 737 12.86 -27.19 -15.38
N GLY A 738 11.92 -27.96 -15.95
CA GLY A 738 12.19 -28.99 -16.96
C GLY A 738 12.84 -28.41 -18.22
N LYS A 739 12.30 -27.29 -18.74
CA LYS A 739 12.85 -26.58 -19.92
C LYS A 739 14.27 -26.05 -19.67
N ARG A 740 14.53 -25.55 -18.46
CA ARG A 740 15.85 -25.06 -18.03
C ARG A 740 16.83 -26.18 -17.67
N GLY A 741 16.36 -27.42 -17.57
CA GLY A 741 17.18 -28.57 -17.23
C GLY A 741 17.60 -28.64 -15.77
N ILE A 742 16.81 -28.04 -14.87
CA ILE A 742 17.00 -28.06 -13.41
C ILE A 742 16.86 -29.49 -12.89
N LYS A 743 17.67 -29.83 -11.89
CA LYS A 743 17.68 -31.14 -11.22
C LYS A 743 17.57 -31.05 -9.70
N HIS A 744 18.02 -29.94 -9.13
CA HIS A 744 18.15 -29.72 -7.70
C HIS A 744 17.41 -28.44 -7.32
N ILE A 745 16.49 -28.52 -6.37
CA ILE A 745 15.68 -27.38 -5.96
C ILE A 745 15.87 -27.15 -4.47
N HIS A 746 16.31 -25.97 -4.08
CA HIS A 746 16.35 -25.54 -2.68
C HIS A 746 15.12 -24.69 -2.39
N ALA A 747 14.29 -25.10 -1.42
CA ALA A 747 13.13 -24.35 -0.98
C ALA A 747 13.27 -23.88 0.47
N TYR A 748 12.87 -22.65 0.76
CA TYR A 748 12.94 -22.09 2.11
C TYR A 748 11.91 -20.97 2.36
N CYS A 749 11.72 -20.59 3.62
CA CYS A 749 10.84 -19.50 4.04
C CYS A 749 11.54 -18.14 4.02
N VAL A 750 10.83 -17.11 3.55
CA VAL A 750 11.39 -15.73 3.42
C VAL A 750 11.85 -15.11 4.73
N ASP A 751 11.36 -15.59 5.88
CA ASP A 751 11.65 -14.99 7.18
C ASP A 751 12.96 -15.40 7.82
N ASN A 752 13.71 -16.34 7.25
CA ASN A 752 15.03 -16.66 7.78
C ASN A 752 16.07 -15.66 7.25
N CYS A 753 16.48 -14.71 8.09
CA CYS A 753 17.43 -13.66 7.78
C CYS A 753 18.84 -14.21 7.48
N LEU A 754 19.21 -15.35 8.07
CA LEU A 754 20.51 -16.03 7.89
C LEU A 754 20.51 -17.12 6.80
N VAL A 755 19.44 -17.28 6.03
CA VAL A 755 19.35 -18.37 5.05
C VAL A 755 20.50 -18.36 4.04
N LYS A 756 21.23 -19.47 3.94
CA LYS A 756 22.19 -19.73 2.86
C LYS A 756 21.46 -20.14 1.58
N VAL A 757 21.07 -19.15 0.78
CA VAL A 757 20.31 -19.36 -0.46
C VAL A 757 21.13 -20.17 -1.46
N ALA A 758 20.52 -21.21 -2.05
CA ALA A 758 21.21 -22.21 -2.87
C ALA A 758 22.51 -22.76 -2.24
N ASP A 759 22.50 -23.12 -0.95
CA ASP A 759 23.67 -23.65 -0.25
C ASP A 759 24.33 -24.84 -0.97
N PRO A 760 25.57 -24.68 -1.48
CA PRO A 760 26.27 -25.75 -2.18
C PRO A 760 26.47 -27.00 -1.33
N ALA A 761 26.78 -26.84 -0.03
CA ALA A 761 27.04 -27.98 0.84
C ALA A 761 25.80 -28.85 1.02
N PHE A 762 24.64 -28.22 1.24
CA PHE A 762 23.37 -28.94 1.36
C PHE A 762 22.92 -29.60 0.06
N ILE A 763 23.11 -28.93 -1.08
CA ILE A 763 22.78 -29.49 -2.40
C ILE A 763 23.68 -30.70 -2.70
N GLY A 764 25.00 -30.56 -2.50
CA GLY A 764 25.95 -31.65 -2.74
C GLY A 764 25.75 -32.83 -1.79
N PHE A 765 25.44 -32.58 -0.51
CA PHE A 765 25.06 -33.62 0.44
C PHE A 765 23.84 -34.41 -0.08
N SER A 766 22.77 -33.70 -0.42
CA SER A 766 21.51 -34.30 -0.87
C SER A 766 21.69 -35.09 -2.17
N ALA A 767 22.39 -34.52 -3.15
CA ALA A 767 22.69 -35.18 -4.40
C ALA A 767 23.58 -36.43 -4.21
N SER A 768 24.59 -36.35 -3.32
CA SER A 768 25.47 -37.49 -3.03
C SER A 768 24.74 -38.68 -2.41
N LYS A 769 23.62 -38.43 -1.73
CA LYS A 769 22.75 -39.45 -1.14
C LYS A 769 21.68 -39.96 -2.12
N ASN A 770 21.51 -39.33 -3.28
CA ASN A 770 20.49 -39.67 -4.28
C ASN A 770 19.07 -39.71 -3.70
N VAL A 771 18.78 -38.73 -2.83
CA VAL A 771 17.47 -38.57 -2.17
C VAL A 771 16.53 -37.69 -2.98
N ASP A 772 15.23 -37.89 -2.76
CA ASP A 772 14.19 -37.08 -3.36
C ASP A 772 13.90 -35.83 -2.54
N ILE A 773 13.99 -35.94 -1.21
CA ILE A 773 13.91 -34.81 -0.29
C ILE A 773 15.10 -34.86 0.67
N ALA A 774 15.65 -33.69 0.98
CA ALA A 774 16.43 -33.53 2.20
C ALA A 774 15.97 -32.30 2.98
N THR A 775 16.29 -32.25 4.27
CA THR A 775 15.90 -31.14 5.15
C THR A 775 17.10 -30.59 5.90
N LYS A 776 17.14 -29.28 6.14
CA LYS A 776 18.01 -28.70 7.15
C LYS A 776 17.30 -28.60 8.48
N VAL A 777 18.07 -28.81 9.54
CA VAL A 777 17.64 -28.64 10.93
C VAL A 777 18.69 -27.90 11.72
N VAL A 778 18.29 -27.30 12.82
CA VAL A 778 19.22 -26.81 13.84
C VAL A 778 19.12 -27.69 15.07
N ARG A 779 20.16 -27.66 15.90
CA ARG A 779 20.12 -28.32 17.21
C ARG A 779 19.05 -27.66 18.09
N LYS A 780 18.15 -28.48 18.63
CA LYS A 780 17.19 -28.07 19.67
C LYS A 780 17.96 -27.62 20.92
N ARG A 781 17.72 -26.40 21.40
CA ARG A 781 18.43 -25.75 22.51
C ARG A 781 18.15 -26.46 23.84
N ASN A 782 16.91 -26.86 24.07
CA ASN A 782 16.47 -27.56 25.27
C ASN A 782 15.15 -28.31 25.03
N ALA A 783 14.75 -29.19 25.95
CA ALA A 783 13.56 -30.04 25.80
C ALA A 783 12.26 -29.26 25.61
N LYS A 784 12.18 -28.04 26.19
CA LYS A 784 10.99 -27.18 26.20
C LYS A 784 10.90 -26.23 25.01
N GLU A 785 11.88 -26.23 24.10
CA GLU A 785 11.80 -25.43 22.88
C GLU A 785 10.61 -25.89 22.02
N SER A 786 9.69 -24.96 21.74
CA SER A 786 8.46 -25.20 20.98
C SER A 786 8.74 -25.21 19.48
N VAL A 787 9.32 -26.30 18.99
CA VAL A 787 9.68 -26.48 17.59
C VAL A 787 9.32 -27.90 17.12
N GLY A 788 8.77 -28.01 15.92
CA GLY A 788 8.53 -29.29 15.28
C GLY A 788 9.86 -30.03 15.02
N LEU A 789 9.87 -31.34 15.25
CA LEU A 789 11.07 -32.16 15.14
C LEU A 789 10.98 -33.07 13.91
N ILE A 790 12.06 -33.10 13.13
CA ILE A 790 12.21 -34.04 12.01
C ILE A 790 12.73 -35.35 12.58
N LEU A 791 11.94 -36.42 12.42
CA LEU A 791 12.21 -37.70 13.04
C LEU A 791 11.59 -38.83 12.21
N GLN A 792 11.73 -40.06 12.69
CA GLN A 792 11.04 -41.22 12.16
C GLN A 792 9.78 -41.50 13.00
N LYS A 793 8.61 -41.35 12.38
CA LYS A 793 7.31 -41.74 12.97
C LYS A 793 6.84 -43.01 12.27
N ASN A 794 6.69 -44.09 13.01
CA ASN A 794 6.24 -45.39 12.47
C ASN A 794 7.05 -45.88 11.25
N GLY A 795 8.38 -45.72 11.30
CA GLY A 795 9.27 -46.18 10.21
C GLY A 795 9.34 -45.26 8.98
N ARG A 796 8.68 -44.09 9.01
CA ARG A 796 8.69 -43.11 7.92
C ARG A 796 9.26 -41.77 8.40
N PRO A 797 9.96 -41.01 7.52
CA PRO A 797 10.39 -39.66 7.86
C PRO A 797 9.17 -38.76 8.00
N ASP A 798 9.13 -37.95 9.05
CA ASP A 798 7.99 -37.10 9.38
C ASP A 798 8.43 -35.87 10.18
N VAL A 799 7.52 -34.91 10.35
CA VAL A 799 7.65 -33.79 11.29
C VAL A 799 6.59 -33.93 12.35
N VAL A 800 7.02 -34.00 13.61
CA VAL A 800 6.10 -34.06 14.76
C VAL A 800 6.15 -32.74 15.50
N GLU A 801 5.00 -32.11 15.64
CA GLU A 801 4.86 -30.86 16.40
C GLU A 801 5.11 -31.10 17.90
N TYR A 802 5.65 -30.09 18.58
CA TYR A 802 6.04 -30.21 19.98
C TYR A 802 4.88 -30.61 20.92
N SER A 803 3.62 -30.32 20.53
CA SER A 803 2.42 -30.70 21.29
C SER A 803 2.08 -32.19 21.21
N GLU A 804 2.67 -32.93 20.26
CA GLU A 804 2.48 -34.36 20.06
C GLU A 804 3.61 -35.21 20.67
N ILE A 805 4.65 -34.56 21.21
CA ILE A 805 5.80 -35.23 21.82
C ILE A 805 5.59 -35.23 23.33
N ASP A 806 5.58 -36.41 23.95
CA ASP A 806 5.46 -36.50 25.40
C ASP A 806 6.73 -35.98 26.11
N ALA A 807 6.60 -35.71 27.41
CA ALA A 807 7.70 -35.17 28.19
C ALA A 807 8.91 -36.12 28.26
N ALA A 808 8.67 -37.44 28.26
CA ALA A 808 9.75 -38.43 28.37
C ALA A 808 10.60 -38.45 27.10
N ASP A 809 9.96 -38.45 25.92
CA ASP A 809 10.63 -38.37 24.62
C ASP A 809 11.30 -37.02 24.39
N ALA A 810 10.69 -35.92 24.84
CA ALA A 810 11.26 -34.58 24.73
C ALA A 810 12.53 -34.40 25.60
N GLU A 811 12.60 -35.05 26.75
CA GLU A 811 13.73 -34.98 27.69
C GLU A 811 14.78 -36.07 27.48
N ALA A 812 14.47 -37.11 26.70
CA ALA A 812 15.37 -38.22 26.42
C ALA A 812 16.73 -37.74 25.89
N LYS A 813 17.81 -38.32 26.41
CA LYS A 813 19.20 -38.00 26.02
C LYS A 813 19.70 -38.97 24.95
N ASP A 814 20.58 -38.47 24.09
CA ASP A 814 21.22 -39.30 23.07
C ASP A 814 22.14 -40.33 23.75
N PRO A 815 21.98 -41.64 23.49
CA PRO A 815 22.77 -42.68 24.14
C PRO A 815 24.27 -42.63 23.78
N LYS A 816 24.65 -41.97 22.67
CA LYS A 816 26.04 -41.76 22.27
C LYS A 816 26.64 -40.49 22.86
N ASN A 817 25.82 -39.50 23.20
CA ASN A 817 26.25 -38.27 23.85
C ASN A 817 25.15 -37.71 24.78
N HIS A 818 25.30 -37.96 26.09
CA HIS A 818 24.29 -37.60 27.10
C HIS A 818 24.10 -36.08 27.29
N GLU A 819 24.98 -35.24 26.74
CA GLU A 819 24.79 -33.79 26.72
C GLU A 819 23.72 -33.36 25.69
N LEU A 820 23.46 -34.20 24.69
CA LEU A 820 22.50 -33.93 23.62
C LEU A 820 21.14 -34.59 23.90
N LEU A 821 20.08 -33.96 23.39
CA LEU A 821 18.76 -34.59 23.34
C LEU A 821 18.73 -35.65 22.23
N LYS A 822 18.04 -36.76 22.49
CA LYS A 822 17.79 -37.83 21.50
C LYS A 822 17.03 -37.28 20.30
N LEU A 823 15.92 -36.58 20.55
CA LEU A 823 15.13 -35.89 19.52
C LEU A 823 15.51 -34.41 19.51
N ARG A 824 16.39 -34.02 18.58
CA ARG A 824 16.99 -32.67 18.54
C ARG A 824 16.98 -31.97 17.18
N ALA A 825 16.48 -32.64 16.14
CA ALA A 825 16.48 -32.15 14.78
C ALA A 825 15.33 -31.13 14.58
N ALA A 826 15.54 -29.90 15.06
CA ALA A 826 14.54 -28.84 15.02
C ALA A 826 14.33 -28.33 13.59
N ASN A 827 13.10 -28.46 13.09
CA ASN A 827 12.72 -28.07 11.74
C ASN A 827 12.85 -26.55 11.56
N ILE A 828 13.54 -26.14 10.49
CA ILE A 828 13.70 -24.72 10.11
C ILE A 828 13.04 -24.39 8.76
N VAL A 829 12.26 -25.33 8.21
CA VAL A 829 11.52 -25.21 6.94
C VAL A 829 12.46 -24.79 5.79
N ASN A 830 13.53 -25.57 5.64
CA ASN A 830 14.54 -25.41 4.60
C ASN A 830 14.82 -26.79 4.01
N HIS A 831 14.43 -26.98 2.75
CA HIS A 831 14.33 -28.28 2.10
C HIS A 831 15.07 -28.30 0.77
N TYR A 832 15.57 -29.48 0.42
CA TYR A 832 16.00 -29.83 -0.92
C TYR A 832 14.93 -30.73 -1.54
N TYR A 833 14.70 -30.57 -2.84
CA TYR A 833 13.89 -31.48 -3.66
C TYR A 833 14.66 -31.88 -4.92
N SER A 834 14.53 -33.15 -5.31
CA SER A 834 14.88 -33.59 -6.66
C SER A 834 13.82 -33.09 -7.66
N TYR A 835 14.23 -32.78 -8.89
CA TYR A 835 13.27 -32.44 -9.95
C TYR A 835 12.26 -33.58 -10.19
N SER A 836 12.71 -34.84 -10.17
CA SER A 836 11.83 -36.00 -10.37
C SER A 836 10.75 -36.10 -9.30
N PHE A 837 11.06 -35.73 -8.05
CA PHE A 837 10.06 -35.67 -7.00
C PHE A 837 9.01 -34.59 -7.28
N LEU A 838 9.41 -33.38 -7.68
CA LEU A 838 8.47 -32.31 -8.02
C LEU A 838 7.65 -32.62 -9.28
N GLU A 839 8.20 -33.36 -10.24
CA GLU A 839 7.46 -33.83 -11.42
C GLU A 839 6.32 -34.80 -11.06
N SER A 840 6.49 -35.58 -9.99
CA SER A 840 5.49 -36.54 -9.51
C SER A 840 4.34 -35.92 -8.70
N ILE A 841 4.36 -34.60 -8.43
CA ILE A 841 3.34 -33.89 -7.64
C ILE A 841 1.89 -34.28 -7.99
N PRO A 842 1.48 -34.38 -9.28
CA PRO A 842 0.10 -34.74 -9.64
C PRO A 842 -0.38 -36.09 -9.07
N GLU A 843 0.53 -37.01 -8.72
CA GLU A 843 0.23 -38.35 -8.22
C GLU A 843 -0.11 -38.39 -6.72
N TRP A 844 0.34 -37.37 -5.96
CA TRP A 844 0.26 -37.40 -4.49
C TRP A 844 -0.23 -36.10 -3.84
N ALA A 845 -0.20 -34.94 -4.51
CA ALA A 845 -0.61 -33.67 -3.90
C ALA A 845 -2.03 -33.68 -3.32
N LYS A 846 -2.96 -34.40 -3.97
CA LYS A 846 -4.35 -34.55 -3.48
C LYS A 846 -4.48 -35.34 -2.18
N LYS A 847 -3.44 -36.10 -1.81
CA LYS A 847 -3.36 -36.92 -0.59
C LYS A 847 -2.83 -36.13 0.61
N LEU A 848 -2.30 -34.92 0.40
CA LEU A 848 -1.80 -34.09 1.49
C LEU A 848 -2.96 -33.72 2.44
N PRO A 849 -2.79 -33.92 3.75
CA PRO A 849 -3.80 -33.56 4.72
C PRO A 849 -4.00 -32.05 4.76
N HIS A 850 -5.19 -31.64 5.20
CA HIS A 850 -5.49 -30.25 5.51
C HIS A 850 -5.63 -30.12 7.02
N HIS A 851 -4.79 -29.27 7.60
CA HIS A 851 -4.78 -28.98 9.03
C HIS A 851 -5.77 -27.86 9.34
N VAL A 852 -6.40 -27.98 10.51
CA VAL A 852 -7.52 -27.13 10.90
C VAL A 852 -7.04 -26.01 11.81
N ALA A 853 -7.06 -24.78 11.29
CA ALA A 853 -6.78 -23.59 12.06
C ALA A 853 -8.09 -22.87 12.43
N ARG A 854 -8.57 -23.04 13.67
CA ARG A 854 -9.75 -22.31 14.18
C ARG A 854 -9.41 -20.83 14.36
N LYS A 855 -10.18 -19.95 13.71
CA LYS A 855 -9.94 -18.49 13.69
C LYS A 855 -11.23 -17.70 13.91
N LYS A 856 -11.04 -16.45 14.33
CA LYS A 856 -12.08 -15.41 14.30
C LYS A 856 -12.07 -14.83 12.88
N ILE A 857 -13.03 -15.22 12.06
CA ILE A 857 -13.10 -14.87 10.64
C ILE A 857 -14.28 -13.90 10.49
N PRO A 858 -14.03 -12.59 10.25
CA PRO A 858 -15.10 -11.66 9.91
C PRO A 858 -15.90 -12.19 8.74
N TYR A 859 -17.23 -12.16 8.85
CA TYR A 859 -18.11 -12.71 7.84
C TYR A 859 -19.38 -11.88 7.74
N VAL A 860 -20.12 -12.10 6.67
CA VAL A 860 -21.44 -11.55 6.45
C VAL A 860 -22.49 -12.58 6.82
N ASP A 861 -23.43 -12.17 7.66
CA ASP A 861 -24.61 -12.98 7.93
C ASP A 861 -25.49 -13.05 6.65
N THR A 862 -25.78 -14.27 6.19
CA THR A 862 -26.52 -14.47 4.93
C THR A 862 -28.02 -14.23 5.08
N GLU A 863 -28.56 -14.20 6.29
CA GLU A 863 -29.98 -13.94 6.57
C GLU A 863 -30.23 -12.44 6.77
N THR A 864 -29.45 -11.80 7.64
CA THR A 864 -29.62 -10.37 8.00
C THR A 864 -28.74 -9.45 7.18
N GLY A 865 -27.53 -9.93 6.89
CA GLY A 865 -26.29 -9.19 7.19
C GLY A 865 -26.13 -7.71 6.84
N GLU A 866 -25.45 -6.90 7.61
CA GLU A 866 -24.65 -7.15 8.79
C GLU A 866 -23.43 -8.05 8.57
N THR A 867 -22.29 -7.36 8.41
CA THR A 867 -20.98 -7.97 8.62
C THR A 867 -20.69 -8.05 10.12
N VAL A 868 -20.32 -9.24 10.56
CA VAL A 868 -20.10 -9.63 11.93
C VAL A 868 -18.59 -9.82 12.17
N LYS A 869 -18.06 -9.18 13.20
CA LYS A 869 -16.71 -9.44 13.73
C LYS A 869 -16.82 -10.35 14.96
N PRO A 870 -16.50 -11.64 14.84
CA PRO A 870 -16.81 -12.62 15.88
C PRO A 870 -15.86 -12.52 17.08
N GLU A 871 -16.40 -12.55 18.29
CA GLU A 871 -15.61 -12.51 19.54
C GLU A 871 -14.90 -13.83 19.85
N LYS A 872 -15.45 -14.96 19.37
CA LYS A 872 -14.92 -16.32 19.52
C LYS A 872 -14.66 -16.94 18.13
N PRO A 873 -13.78 -17.95 18.00
CA PRO A 873 -13.58 -18.62 16.71
C PRO A 873 -14.90 -19.16 16.14
N ASN A 874 -15.30 -18.65 14.98
CA ASN A 874 -16.56 -18.96 14.29
C ASN A 874 -16.36 -19.83 13.03
N GLY A 875 -15.11 -20.03 12.63
CA GLY A 875 -14.77 -20.83 11.47
C GLY A 875 -13.34 -21.34 11.47
N VAL A 876 -13.01 -22.07 10.42
CA VAL A 876 -11.74 -22.74 10.20
C VAL A 876 -11.10 -22.28 8.90
N LYS A 877 -9.78 -22.15 8.95
CA LYS A 877 -8.92 -22.09 7.77
C LYS A 877 -8.26 -23.46 7.61
N LEU A 878 -8.21 -23.94 6.37
CA LEU A 878 -7.59 -25.21 6.02
C LEU A 878 -6.22 -24.93 5.41
N GLU A 879 -5.18 -25.50 6.00
CA GLU A 879 -3.80 -25.28 5.59
C GLU A 879 -3.12 -26.63 5.37
N GLN A 880 -2.45 -26.81 4.23
CA GLN A 880 -1.54 -27.93 4.01
C GLN A 880 -0.16 -27.55 4.53
N PHE A 881 0.60 -28.51 5.08
CA PHE A 881 1.99 -28.26 5.44
C PHE A 881 2.95 -28.85 4.42
N VAL A 882 3.99 -28.08 4.10
CA VAL A 882 5.01 -28.43 3.11
C VAL A 882 5.75 -29.73 3.49
N PHE A 883 5.80 -30.09 4.76
CA PHE A 883 6.47 -31.29 5.24
C PHE A 883 5.56 -32.54 5.30
N ASP A 884 4.25 -32.40 5.08
CA ASP A 884 3.33 -33.55 5.15
C ASP A 884 3.53 -34.57 4.00
N CYS A 885 4.38 -34.24 3.02
CA CYS A 885 4.78 -35.19 1.99
C CYS A 885 5.91 -36.13 2.44
N PHE A 886 6.61 -35.86 3.56
CA PHE A 886 7.74 -36.67 4.00
C PHE A 886 7.35 -38.14 4.23
N PRO A 887 6.20 -38.46 4.86
CA PRO A 887 5.81 -39.85 5.08
C PRO A 887 5.57 -40.67 3.80
N PHE A 888 5.43 -40.02 2.65
CA PHE A 888 5.30 -40.71 1.36
C PHE A 888 6.62 -41.37 0.93
N LEU A 889 7.75 -40.88 1.42
CA LEU A 889 9.08 -41.38 1.10
C LEU A 889 9.47 -42.57 1.96
N THR A 890 10.30 -43.43 1.38
CA THR A 890 11.10 -44.39 2.15
C THR A 890 12.32 -43.69 2.73
N LEU A 891 12.88 -44.22 3.83
CA LEU A 891 14.01 -43.59 4.52
C LEU A 891 15.27 -43.45 3.66
N ASP A 892 15.47 -44.31 2.65
CA ASP A 892 16.58 -44.22 1.70
C ASP A 892 16.43 -43.07 0.68
N LYS A 893 15.23 -42.49 0.59
CA LYS A 893 14.91 -41.33 -0.26
C LYS A 893 14.77 -40.02 0.51
N PHE A 894 15.14 -40.02 1.78
CA PHE A 894 15.11 -38.85 2.66
C PHE A 894 16.46 -38.64 3.34
N ALA A 895 16.90 -37.40 3.49
CA ALA A 895 18.08 -37.05 4.28
C ALA A 895 17.88 -35.81 5.14
N CYS A 896 18.70 -35.64 6.18
CA CYS A 896 18.61 -34.51 7.09
C CYS A 896 20.01 -34.00 7.47
N MET A 897 20.24 -32.69 7.35
CA MET A 897 21.51 -32.04 7.65
C MET A 897 21.34 -31.05 8.81
N GLU A 898 22.00 -31.31 9.93
CA GLU A 898 22.08 -30.37 11.04
C GLU A 898 23.09 -29.25 10.72
N VAL A 899 22.66 -28.01 10.89
CA VAL A 899 23.47 -26.80 10.65
C VAL A 899 23.59 -25.96 11.92
N LYS A 900 24.56 -25.04 11.92
CA LYS A 900 24.76 -24.08 13.01
C LYS A 900 23.67 -23.02 12.97
N ARG A 901 22.95 -22.84 14.07
CA ARG A 901 21.84 -21.88 14.14
C ARG A 901 22.34 -20.46 13.89
N GLU A 902 23.41 -20.09 14.58
CA GLU A 902 24.07 -18.80 14.50
C GLU A 902 24.67 -18.48 13.12
N ASP A 903 24.67 -19.45 12.19
CA ASP A 903 25.12 -19.23 10.82
C ASP A 903 24.02 -19.33 9.77
N GLU A 904 22.90 -20.00 10.07
CA GLU A 904 21.94 -20.40 9.04
C GLU A 904 20.47 -20.22 9.43
N PHE A 905 20.16 -19.85 10.69
CA PHE A 905 18.78 -19.72 11.13
C PHE A 905 18.57 -18.61 12.16
N SER A 906 17.98 -17.51 11.69
CA SER A 906 17.47 -16.41 12.52
C SER A 906 16.13 -15.95 11.93
N PRO A 907 15.00 -16.44 12.44
CA PRO A 907 13.69 -16.19 11.84
C PRO A 907 13.07 -14.87 12.31
N LEU A 908 12.39 -14.17 11.40
CA LEU A 908 11.61 -12.96 11.68
C LEU A 908 10.11 -13.28 11.81
N LYS A 909 9.63 -13.42 13.04
CA LYS A 909 8.25 -13.85 13.36
C LYS A 909 7.45 -12.82 14.16
N ASN A 910 8.11 -12.08 15.05
CA ASN A 910 7.49 -11.22 16.05
C ASN A 910 7.86 -9.74 15.82
N ALA A 911 7.04 -8.83 16.36
CA ALA A 911 7.31 -7.39 16.30
C ALA A 911 8.53 -7.02 17.16
N GLN A 912 9.13 -5.87 16.84
CA GLN A 912 10.27 -5.33 17.58
C GLN A 912 9.99 -5.19 19.09
N GLY A 913 11.00 -5.50 19.92
CA GLY A 913 10.87 -5.48 21.37
C GLY A 913 10.26 -6.75 21.99
N THR A 914 10.07 -7.81 21.22
CA THR A 914 9.62 -9.11 21.77
C THR A 914 10.76 -9.84 22.48
N GLY A 915 12.00 -9.67 22.01
CA GLY A 915 13.20 -10.30 22.54
C GLY A 915 13.48 -11.71 21.99
N GLU A 916 12.65 -12.19 21.07
CA GLU A 916 12.77 -13.51 20.43
C GLU A 916 12.18 -13.45 19.01
N ASP A 917 12.93 -13.94 18.02
CA ASP A 917 12.53 -14.05 16.61
C ASP A 917 11.91 -12.75 16.04
N ASP A 918 12.56 -11.62 16.29
CA ASP A 918 12.13 -10.26 15.98
C ASP A 918 13.20 -9.48 15.17
N PRO A 919 12.97 -8.21 14.77
CA PRO A 919 13.96 -7.43 14.03
C PRO A 919 15.30 -7.27 14.76
N ASP A 920 15.29 -7.07 16.07
CA ASP A 920 16.51 -6.81 16.85
C ASP A 920 17.38 -8.06 16.95
N THR A 921 16.77 -9.22 17.21
CA THR A 921 17.46 -10.53 17.20
C THR A 921 17.98 -10.88 15.80
N SER A 922 17.17 -10.67 14.75
CA SER A 922 17.60 -10.87 13.36
C SER A 922 18.79 -10.01 12.95
N LYS A 923 18.76 -8.73 13.32
CA LYS A 923 19.86 -7.78 13.07
C LYS A 923 21.11 -8.21 13.82
N LYS A 924 20.99 -8.53 15.11
CA LYS A 924 22.11 -8.96 15.96
C LYS A 924 22.79 -10.19 15.37
N ASP A 925 22.03 -11.19 14.96
CA ASP A 925 22.58 -12.44 14.42
C ASP A 925 23.38 -12.21 13.13
N ILE A 926 22.89 -11.39 12.19
CA ILE A 926 23.64 -11.03 10.97
C ILE A 926 24.93 -10.26 11.30
N MET A 927 24.84 -9.25 12.17
CA MET A 927 26.00 -8.43 12.52
C MET A 927 27.05 -9.22 13.29
N MET A 928 26.64 -10.16 14.15
CA MET A 928 27.55 -11.03 14.88
C MET A 928 28.17 -12.10 13.99
N GLN A 929 27.44 -12.60 12.98
CA GLN A 929 27.99 -13.47 11.95
C GLN A 929 29.11 -12.75 11.16
N GLY A 930 28.87 -11.53 10.68
CA GLY A 930 29.90 -10.79 9.94
C GLY A 930 31.11 -10.44 10.80
N LYS A 931 30.92 -10.08 12.08
CA LYS A 931 32.02 -9.89 13.05
C LYS A 931 32.88 -11.16 13.18
N LYS A 932 32.24 -12.32 13.33
CA LYS A 932 32.94 -13.63 13.39
C LYS A 932 33.73 -13.90 12.11
N TRP A 933 33.17 -13.61 10.93
CA TRP A 933 33.84 -13.84 9.65
C TRP A 933 35.07 -12.96 9.45
N VAL A 934 34.98 -11.66 9.73
CA VAL A 934 36.14 -10.77 9.56
C VAL A 934 37.25 -11.07 10.56
N GLN A 935 36.90 -11.48 11.79
CA GLN A 935 37.88 -11.94 12.78
C GLN A 935 38.57 -13.22 12.34
N ALA A 936 37.81 -14.19 11.79
CA ALA A 936 38.37 -15.42 11.24
C ALA A 936 39.33 -15.16 10.06
N ALA A 937 39.11 -14.09 9.29
CA ALA A 937 40.00 -13.63 8.23
C ALA A 937 41.24 -12.85 8.72
N GLY A 938 41.39 -12.66 10.04
CA GLY A 938 42.54 -12.00 10.67
C GLY A 938 42.40 -10.50 10.89
N ALA A 939 41.19 -9.94 10.81
CA ALA A 939 40.94 -8.54 11.19
C ALA A 939 40.81 -8.39 12.71
N THR A 940 41.25 -7.25 13.24
CA THR A 940 40.98 -6.84 14.63
C THR A 940 39.70 -6.01 14.67
N VAL A 941 38.71 -6.43 15.44
CA VAL A 941 37.47 -5.67 15.63
C VAL A 941 37.53 -4.94 16.97
N VAL A 942 37.41 -3.61 16.94
CA VAL A 942 37.33 -2.76 18.13
C VAL A 942 35.91 -2.21 18.28
N SER A 943 35.42 -2.13 19.51
CA SER A 943 34.05 -1.69 19.78
C SER A 943 33.92 -1.01 21.14
N GLU A 944 32.94 -0.11 21.27
CA GLU A 944 32.53 0.50 22.53
C GLU A 944 31.50 -0.39 23.27
N ASP A 945 30.66 -1.14 22.54
CA ASP A 945 29.76 -2.17 23.07
C ASP A 945 30.17 -3.59 22.62
N GLN A 946 30.02 -4.58 23.49
CA GLN A 946 30.30 -5.98 23.16
C GLN A 946 29.32 -6.57 22.14
N ASP A 947 28.08 -6.06 22.13
CA ASP A 947 27.00 -6.48 21.24
C ASP A 947 27.06 -5.84 19.84
N ASP A 948 27.96 -4.88 19.61
CA ASP A 948 28.18 -4.31 18.28
C ASP A 948 28.85 -5.34 17.36
N GLY A 949 28.24 -5.52 16.19
CA GLY A 949 28.72 -6.41 15.13
C GLY A 949 29.10 -5.68 13.84
N ILE A 950 29.39 -6.45 12.81
CA ILE A 950 29.76 -5.96 11.48
C ILE A 950 28.82 -6.61 10.47
N GLU A 951 28.14 -5.80 9.68
CA GLU A 951 27.43 -6.27 8.52
C GLU A 951 28.43 -6.55 7.38
N VAL A 952 28.43 -7.75 6.84
CA VAL A 952 29.19 -8.09 5.63
C VAL A 952 28.19 -8.36 4.53
N SER A 953 28.24 -7.56 3.46
CA SER A 953 27.37 -7.72 2.31
C SER A 953 27.54 -9.11 1.68
N PRO A 954 26.44 -9.79 1.29
CA PRO A 954 26.54 -11.04 0.56
C PRO A 954 27.36 -10.94 -0.73
N LEU A 955 27.39 -9.78 -1.39
CA LEU A 955 28.21 -9.57 -2.60
C LEU A 955 29.72 -9.63 -2.30
N ILE A 956 30.13 -9.33 -1.06
CA ILE A 956 31.52 -9.47 -0.61
C ILE A 956 31.79 -10.92 -0.21
N SER A 957 30.94 -11.52 0.62
CA SER A 957 31.13 -12.86 1.16
C SER A 957 29.79 -13.58 1.34
N TYR A 958 29.65 -14.77 0.76
CA TYR A 958 28.45 -15.61 0.87
C TYR A 958 28.35 -16.30 2.22
N GLY A 959 29.47 -16.84 2.72
CA GLY A 959 29.54 -17.67 3.91
C GLY A 959 30.81 -17.48 4.74
N GLY A 960 31.52 -16.37 4.56
CA GLY A 960 32.78 -16.03 5.23
C GLY A 960 34.03 -16.13 4.36
N GLU A 961 33.92 -16.58 3.11
CA GLU A 961 35.03 -16.63 2.15
C GLU A 961 35.39 -15.26 1.57
N GLY A 962 36.61 -15.12 1.05
CA GLY A 962 37.03 -13.93 0.27
C GLY A 962 37.34 -12.68 1.10
N LEU A 963 37.50 -12.82 2.42
CA LEU A 963 37.74 -11.72 3.36
C LEU A 963 39.22 -11.49 3.71
N ASP A 964 40.16 -12.22 3.09
CA ASP A 964 41.60 -12.14 3.39
C ASP A 964 42.19 -10.72 3.22
N PHE A 965 41.56 -9.87 2.41
CA PHE A 965 41.97 -8.48 2.23
C PHE A 965 41.81 -7.61 3.50
N LEU A 966 41.06 -8.10 4.49
CA LEU A 966 40.88 -7.48 5.80
C LEU A 966 41.92 -7.93 6.84
N LYS A 967 42.78 -8.89 6.48
CA LYS A 967 43.83 -9.37 7.38
C LYS A 967 44.69 -8.21 7.90
N ASP A 968 44.97 -8.23 9.20
CA ASP A 968 45.75 -7.23 9.93
C ASP A 968 45.14 -5.80 9.92
N ARG A 969 43.89 -5.63 9.46
CA ARG A 969 43.16 -4.35 9.56
C ARG A 969 42.41 -4.25 10.88
N THR A 970 42.28 -3.02 11.38
CA THR A 970 41.40 -2.71 12.51
C THR A 970 40.08 -2.12 12.01
N ILE A 971 38.96 -2.72 12.41
CA ILE A 971 37.60 -2.28 12.04
C ILE A 971 36.87 -1.84 13.32
N LYS A 972 36.34 -0.62 13.34
CA LYS A 972 35.51 -0.11 14.44
C LYS A 972 34.06 -0.52 14.21
N ALA A 973 33.47 -1.29 15.13
CA ALA A 973 32.06 -1.64 15.11
C ALA A 973 31.19 -0.54 15.79
N PRO A 974 29.90 -0.39 15.42
CA PRO A 974 29.22 -1.09 14.32
C PRO A 974 29.68 -0.59 12.94
N ALA A 975 29.83 -1.50 11.98
CA ALA A 975 30.28 -1.18 10.62
C ALA A 975 29.59 -2.03 9.56
N VAL A 976 29.75 -1.62 8.30
CA VAL A 976 29.33 -2.35 7.10
C VAL A 976 30.51 -2.53 6.15
N ILE A 977 30.65 -3.73 5.59
CA ILE A 977 31.61 -4.05 4.52
C ILE A 977 30.81 -4.32 3.24
N GLU A 978 30.94 -3.41 2.28
CA GLU A 978 30.18 -3.37 1.03
C GLU A 978 31.11 -3.12 -0.16
N LEU A 979 30.65 -3.40 -1.38
CA LEU A 979 31.34 -2.95 -2.60
C LEU A 979 31.25 -1.42 -2.72
N GLU A 980 32.34 -0.76 -3.13
CA GLU A 980 32.29 0.66 -3.51
C GLU A 980 31.52 0.81 -4.84
N ASP A 981 30.61 1.79 -4.90
CA ASP A 981 29.79 2.12 -6.08
C ASP A 981 30.60 2.64 -7.28
#